data_AF-A0A420XHP4-F1
#
_entry.id   AF-A0A420XHP4-F1
#
_cell.length_a   1.000
_cell.length_b   1.000
_cell.length_c   1.000
_cell.angle_alpha   90.00
_cell.angle_beta   90.00
_cell.angle_gamma   90.00
#
_symmetry.space_group_name_H-M   'P 1'
#
loop_
_entity.id
_entity.type
_entity.pdbx_description
1 polymer ?
#
loop_
_entity_poly.entity_id
_entity_poly.type
_entity_poly.pdbx_seq_one_letter_code
_entity_poly.pdbx_strand_id
1 'polypeptide(L)'
;MKYNKLKYIVSLVGLVVLNSLAVEPTIKESDITIPKSTSQHELSTKRVTARLTQSHYRKFNLDDKFSQNIFNRYIDWLDGSHNTFLQSDVDQLRQKYALKLDDELYDGQLTSAFEMYDLMTKRRYERYKYALSLLDNEPNLTEQDQIESDREKAAFPKTIEEANKLWTQRVKNDVINLYLKDKKWPEIKKTLVKRYNLAIRRLTQNRADDILQTYLNAFARELDPHTSYLSPRSAQRFQESMNLSLEGIGATLEMEDDITTIKSLVPGAPAARSKEISAGDKIVGVGQTKSKIEDVVGWRLDDVVDKIKGKKGSKVYLEIEPEKGGKNKIVTLVRDTIHLEDSAAKLTFDKIDGKNIAVIKIPSFYIGLTDDVRKLLVEMKEKNAEGLIIDLRENGGGSLPEVVELTGLFIKEGPVVQVRDAFNRIRVHEDPDSDVQYTGDIMVMINRHSASASEIFAAALQDYNRAIIVGQKTFGKGTVQQSRSLNFVYDLDKNPLGYIQYTIQKFYRINGGSTQLKGVEPDIYFPEIINAEKTGESFEDNALPWDKIPAANYSEVGHARNAVAELTKKHEERIKDEPEFITLAEDIAVDRERDARKFISLNLAERRKEHTEMDAKRLKDLNARFKREGKKPLKSLDDLPKDYEAPDFFLTETEHMMADWLKFDKK
;
A
#
# COMPACT_ATOMS: atom_id res chain seq x y z
N MET A 1 -66.03 -65.53 -29.50
CA MET A 1 -64.94 -65.90 -30.43
C MET A 1 -64.25 -64.63 -30.92
N LYS A 2 -62.92 -64.72 -31.09
CA LYS A 2 -61.91 -63.66 -31.12
C LYS A 2 -62.17 -62.50 -32.09
N TYR A 3 -61.97 -61.27 -31.62
CA TYR A 3 -61.74 -60.07 -32.45
C TYR A 3 -60.33 -59.52 -32.20
N ASN A 4 -59.62 -59.29 -33.30
CA ASN A 4 -58.28 -58.72 -33.39
C ASN A 4 -58.16 -57.36 -32.68
N LYS A 5 -57.09 -57.16 -31.91
CA LYS A 5 -56.61 -55.83 -31.51
C LYS A 5 -55.22 -55.58 -32.06
N LEU A 6 -55.18 -54.68 -33.04
CA LEU A 6 -54.00 -54.01 -33.57
C LEU A 6 -53.40 -53.12 -32.45
N LYS A 7 -52.13 -53.32 -32.08
CA LYS A 7 -51.41 -52.46 -31.14
C LYS A 7 -50.70 -51.34 -31.93
N TYR A 8 -51.12 -50.10 -31.72
CA TYR A 8 -50.34 -48.92 -32.09
C TYR A 8 -49.22 -48.73 -31.06
N ILE A 9 -47.98 -48.71 -31.54
CA ILE A 9 -46.79 -48.27 -30.79
C ILE A 9 -46.76 -46.74 -30.89
N VAL A 10 -46.97 -46.06 -29.77
CA VAL A 10 -46.69 -44.62 -29.64
C VAL A 10 -45.29 -44.49 -29.04
N SER A 11 -44.32 -44.12 -29.87
CA SER A 11 -42.99 -43.72 -29.43
C SER A 11 -43.07 -42.33 -28.83
N LEU A 12 -42.96 -42.23 -27.51
CA LEU A 12 -42.83 -40.97 -26.79
C LEU A 12 -41.37 -40.50 -26.91
N VAL A 13 -41.05 -39.66 -27.89
CA VAL A 13 -39.77 -38.94 -27.94
C VAL A 13 -39.86 -37.81 -26.91
N GLY A 14 -39.28 -38.05 -25.72
CA GLY A 14 -39.09 -37.01 -24.72
C GLY A 14 -38.05 -36.01 -25.23
N LEU A 15 -38.50 -34.80 -25.55
CA LEU A 15 -37.63 -33.63 -25.72
C LEU A 15 -37.00 -33.31 -24.36
N VAL A 16 -35.76 -33.74 -24.13
CA VAL A 16 -34.95 -33.20 -23.04
C VAL A 16 -34.46 -31.83 -23.50
N VAL A 17 -35.23 -30.79 -23.17
CA VAL A 17 -34.73 -29.42 -23.22
C VAL A 17 -33.70 -29.30 -22.09
N LEU A 18 -32.42 -29.42 -22.43
CA LEU A 18 -31.33 -28.96 -21.58
C LEU A 18 -31.45 -27.44 -21.50
N ASN A 19 -32.25 -26.94 -20.56
CA ASN A 19 -32.17 -25.54 -20.16
C ASN A 19 -30.78 -25.33 -19.57
N SER A 20 -29.88 -24.73 -20.35
CA SER A 20 -28.64 -24.15 -19.84
C SER A 20 -29.03 -22.99 -18.92
N LEU A 21 -29.25 -23.29 -17.64
CA LEU A 21 -29.49 -22.26 -16.64
C LEU A 21 -28.21 -21.46 -16.46
N ALA A 22 -28.34 -20.13 -16.54
CA ALA A 22 -27.21 -19.24 -16.32
C ALA A 22 -26.62 -19.40 -14.93
N VAL A 23 -25.31 -19.21 -14.78
CA VAL A 23 -24.70 -19.17 -13.44
C VAL A 23 -25.27 -17.97 -12.69
N GLU A 24 -26.11 -18.26 -11.71
CA GLU A 24 -26.73 -17.27 -10.83
C GLU A 24 -25.87 -17.02 -9.58
N PRO A 25 -25.97 -15.82 -8.98
CA PRO A 25 -25.40 -15.53 -7.67
C PRO A 25 -25.90 -16.50 -6.58
N THR A 26 -25.03 -16.83 -5.61
CA THR A 26 -25.42 -17.62 -4.43
C THR A 26 -26.21 -16.80 -3.40
N ILE A 27 -26.05 -15.48 -3.40
CA ILE A 27 -26.73 -14.53 -2.50
C ILE A 27 -27.70 -13.68 -3.33
N LYS A 28 -28.93 -13.50 -2.85
CA LYS A 28 -29.92 -12.65 -3.52
C LYS A 28 -29.68 -11.19 -3.19
N GLU A 29 -30.05 -10.31 -4.11
CA GLU A 29 -29.97 -8.85 -3.90
C GLU A 29 -30.69 -8.43 -2.61
N SER A 30 -31.84 -9.04 -2.31
CA SER A 30 -32.65 -8.77 -1.11
C SER A 30 -31.93 -9.06 0.21
N ASP A 31 -30.88 -9.87 0.18
CA ASP A 31 -30.11 -10.26 1.36
C ASP A 31 -28.97 -9.27 1.63
N ILE A 32 -28.72 -8.34 0.70
CA ILE A 32 -27.74 -7.27 0.85
C ILE A 32 -28.40 -6.10 1.58
N THR A 33 -27.95 -5.86 2.80
CA THR A 33 -28.42 -4.75 3.63
C THR A 33 -27.28 -3.79 3.91
N ILE A 34 -27.48 -2.51 3.57
CA ILE A 34 -26.51 -1.47 3.87
C ILE A 34 -26.63 -1.05 5.33
N PRO A 35 -25.51 -0.98 6.08
CA PRO A 35 -25.54 -0.52 7.45
C PRO A 35 -25.99 0.95 7.52
N LYS A 36 -26.71 1.31 8.58
CA LYS A 36 -27.12 2.70 8.81
C LYS A 36 -26.04 3.46 9.57
N SER A 37 -25.98 4.78 9.37
CA SER A 37 -25.21 5.67 10.22
C SER A 37 -25.72 5.60 11.67
N THR A 38 -24.90 6.09 12.61
CA THR A 38 -25.19 6.13 14.04
C THR A 38 -24.94 7.55 14.54
N SER A 39 -25.44 7.90 15.73
CA SER A 39 -25.15 9.19 16.36
C SER A 39 -23.65 9.44 16.56
N GLN A 40 -22.85 8.38 16.72
CA GLN A 40 -21.39 8.47 16.81
C GLN A 40 -20.78 8.89 15.47
N HIS A 41 -21.29 8.37 14.34
CA HIS A 41 -20.84 8.80 13.01
C HIS A 41 -21.19 10.27 12.74
N GLU A 42 -22.38 10.72 13.13
CA GLU A 42 -22.79 12.13 13.02
C GLU A 42 -21.87 13.04 13.84
N LEU A 43 -21.55 12.62 15.07
CA LEU A 43 -20.63 13.36 15.95
C LEU A 43 -19.20 13.40 15.40
N SER A 44 -18.68 12.27 14.90
CA SER A 44 -17.37 12.20 14.25
C SER A 44 -17.31 13.16 13.06
N THR A 45 -18.35 13.18 12.22
CA THR A 45 -18.46 14.07 11.07
C THR A 45 -18.35 15.53 11.49
N LYS A 46 -19.16 15.98 12.46
CA LYS A 46 -19.11 17.36 12.99
C LYS A 46 -17.72 17.74 13.48
N ARG A 47 -17.06 16.84 14.20
CA ARG A 47 -15.72 17.09 14.77
C ARG A 47 -14.65 17.14 13.69
N VAL A 48 -14.72 16.27 12.70
CA VAL A 48 -13.84 16.32 11.51
C VAL A 48 -14.03 17.64 10.78
N THR A 49 -15.26 18.01 10.45
CA THR A 49 -15.59 19.26 9.76
C THR A 49 -15.09 20.49 10.52
N ALA A 50 -15.35 20.57 11.82
CA ALA A 50 -14.87 21.67 12.65
C ALA A 50 -13.33 21.75 12.69
N ARG A 51 -12.64 20.60 12.79
CA ARG A 51 -11.17 20.57 12.81
C ARG A 51 -10.57 21.04 11.50
N LEU A 52 -11.05 20.51 10.38
CA LEU A 52 -10.52 20.85 9.06
C LEU A 52 -10.75 22.32 8.74
N THR A 53 -11.97 22.82 8.92
CA THR A 53 -12.31 24.23 8.61
C THR A 53 -11.55 25.25 9.48
N GLN A 54 -11.24 24.91 10.73
CA GLN A 54 -10.60 25.86 11.66
C GLN A 54 -9.07 25.76 11.69
N SER A 55 -8.52 24.54 11.59
CA SER A 55 -7.13 24.26 11.98
C SER A 55 -6.23 23.82 10.84
N HIS A 56 -6.78 23.56 9.66
CA HIS A 56 -5.98 23.11 8.51
C HIS A 56 -5.02 24.20 8.01
N TYR A 57 -3.86 23.75 7.49
CA TYR A 57 -2.85 24.62 6.91
C TYR A 57 -3.38 25.39 5.70
N ARG A 58 -3.93 24.65 4.72
CA ARG A 58 -4.65 25.23 3.59
C ARG A 58 -5.90 25.93 4.10
N LYS A 59 -6.03 27.23 3.82
CA LYS A 59 -7.25 27.99 4.06
C LYS A 59 -8.22 27.74 2.92
N PHE A 60 -9.46 27.42 3.26
CA PHE A 60 -10.53 27.12 2.32
C PHE A 60 -11.89 27.52 2.93
N ASN A 61 -12.88 27.67 2.07
CA ASN A 61 -14.27 27.79 2.47
C ASN A 61 -14.98 26.49 2.10
N LEU A 62 -15.74 25.93 3.03
CA LEU A 62 -16.61 24.79 2.75
C LEU A 62 -17.94 25.35 2.24
N ASP A 63 -18.03 25.52 0.91
CA ASP A 63 -19.16 26.10 0.18
C ASP A 63 -19.66 25.13 -0.92
N ASP A 64 -20.74 25.49 -1.63
CA ASP A 64 -21.31 24.72 -2.76
C ASP A 64 -20.28 24.28 -3.80
N LYS A 65 -19.25 25.09 -4.05
CA LYS A 65 -18.20 24.76 -5.03
C LYS A 65 -17.30 23.68 -4.47
N PHE A 66 -16.88 23.81 -3.21
CA PHE A 66 -16.10 22.78 -2.53
C PHE A 66 -16.92 21.48 -2.37
N SER A 67 -18.20 21.58 -2.02
CA SER A 67 -19.16 20.46 -1.95
C SER A 67 -19.21 19.66 -3.27
N GLN A 68 -19.25 20.33 -4.42
CA GLN A 68 -19.22 19.65 -5.73
C GLN A 68 -17.93 18.88 -5.97
N ASN A 69 -16.78 19.37 -5.50
CA ASN A 69 -15.53 18.64 -5.61
C ASN A 69 -15.51 17.40 -4.71
N ILE A 70 -16.01 17.51 -3.47
CA ILE A 70 -16.18 16.37 -2.57
C ILE A 70 -17.07 15.31 -3.23
N PHE A 71 -18.18 15.75 -3.85
CA PHE A 71 -19.09 14.87 -4.59
C PHE A 71 -18.35 14.11 -5.69
N ASN A 72 -17.61 14.81 -6.55
CA ASN A 72 -16.86 14.17 -7.65
C ASN A 72 -15.89 13.12 -7.11
N ARG A 73 -15.06 13.50 -6.13
CA ARG A 73 -14.09 12.59 -5.53
C ARG A 73 -14.75 11.37 -4.88
N TYR A 74 -15.88 11.56 -4.20
CA TYR A 74 -16.60 10.46 -3.58
C TYR A 74 -17.16 9.50 -4.63
N ILE A 75 -17.75 10.01 -5.71
CA ILE A 75 -18.23 9.18 -6.84
C ILE A 75 -17.07 8.42 -7.49
N ASP A 76 -15.96 9.09 -7.77
CA ASP A 76 -14.79 8.47 -8.39
C ASP A 76 -14.18 7.39 -7.48
N TRP A 77 -14.18 7.57 -6.15
CA TRP A 77 -13.74 6.52 -5.22
C TRP A 77 -14.72 5.35 -5.09
N LEU A 78 -16.02 5.61 -5.28
CA LEU A 78 -17.04 4.56 -5.33
C LEU A 78 -16.97 3.77 -6.65
N ASP A 79 -16.55 4.37 -7.75
CA ASP A 79 -16.47 3.73 -9.07
C ASP A 79 -15.28 4.21 -9.91
N GLY A 80 -14.04 4.01 -9.43
CA GLY A 80 -12.84 4.57 -10.09
C GLY A 80 -12.51 3.98 -11.47
N SER A 81 -13.20 2.92 -11.89
CA SER A 81 -13.08 2.40 -13.26
C SER A 81 -14.22 2.86 -14.19
N HIS A 82 -15.14 3.68 -13.67
CA HIS A 82 -16.28 4.26 -14.38
C HIS A 82 -17.01 3.19 -15.20
N ASN A 83 -17.32 2.08 -14.53
CA ASN A 83 -17.95 0.90 -15.14
C ASN A 83 -19.09 0.30 -14.29
N THR A 84 -19.41 0.92 -13.15
CA THR A 84 -20.45 0.48 -12.22
C THR A 84 -21.67 1.37 -12.33
N PHE A 85 -21.51 2.68 -12.16
CA PHE A 85 -22.58 3.64 -12.30
C PHE A 85 -22.89 3.91 -13.77
N LEU A 86 -24.15 4.24 -14.05
CA LEU A 86 -24.52 4.88 -15.31
C LEU A 86 -24.34 6.40 -15.19
N GLN A 87 -24.12 7.07 -16.31
CA GLN A 87 -24.09 8.54 -16.35
C GLN A 87 -25.37 9.15 -15.74
N SER A 88 -26.53 8.54 -16.01
CA SER A 88 -27.80 8.97 -15.43
C SER A 88 -27.86 8.85 -13.91
N ASP A 89 -27.21 7.83 -13.33
CA ASP A 89 -27.12 7.69 -11.87
C ASP A 89 -26.31 8.85 -11.30
N VAL A 90 -25.14 9.13 -11.87
CA VAL A 90 -24.25 10.21 -11.43
C VAL A 90 -24.93 11.58 -11.57
N ASP A 91 -25.64 11.82 -12.67
CA ASP A 91 -26.36 13.09 -12.89
C ASP A 91 -27.48 13.30 -11.87
N GLN A 92 -28.25 12.25 -11.55
CA GLN A 92 -29.30 12.30 -10.53
C GLN A 92 -28.73 12.51 -9.13
N LEU A 93 -27.67 11.78 -8.78
CA LEU A 93 -26.97 11.96 -7.50
C LEU A 93 -26.40 13.38 -7.39
N ARG A 94 -25.80 13.91 -8.47
CA ARG A 94 -25.26 15.26 -8.50
C ARG A 94 -26.34 16.30 -8.25
N GLN A 95 -27.45 16.20 -8.98
CA GLN A 95 -28.59 17.11 -8.81
C GLN A 95 -29.15 17.07 -7.39
N LYS A 96 -29.17 15.89 -6.76
CA LYS A 96 -29.75 15.70 -5.43
C LYS A 96 -28.82 16.11 -4.29
N TYR A 97 -27.50 15.92 -4.40
CA TYR A 97 -26.58 16.06 -3.26
C TYR A 97 -25.39 17.00 -3.45
N ALA A 98 -24.95 17.29 -4.68
CA ALA A 98 -23.64 17.92 -4.87
C ALA A 98 -23.54 19.36 -4.33
N LEU A 99 -24.66 20.04 -4.10
CA LEU A 99 -24.71 21.42 -3.56
C LEU A 99 -25.09 21.49 -2.08
N LYS A 100 -25.11 20.36 -1.36
CA LYS A 100 -25.50 20.34 0.06
C LYS A 100 -24.59 19.49 0.95
N LEU A 101 -23.50 18.94 0.41
CA LEU A 101 -22.60 18.10 1.21
C LEU A 101 -21.88 18.94 2.27
N ASP A 102 -21.58 20.19 1.97
CA ASP A 102 -21.08 21.20 2.89
C ASP A 102 -22.01 21.40 4.10
N ASP A 103 -23.28 21.69 3.85
CA ASP A 103 -24.30 21.82 4.91
C ASP A 103 -24.44 20.52 5.72
N GLU A 104 -24.54 19.38 5.04
CA GLU A 104 -24.64 18.07 5.69
C GLU A 104 -23.39 17.76 6.54
N LEU A 105 -22.19 18.15 6.10
CA LEU A 105 -20.94 18.00 6.86
C LEU A 105 -20.91 18.86 8.13
N TYR A 106 -21.46 20.08 8.10
CA TYR A 106 -21.61 20.94 9.29
C TYR A 106 -22.63 20.36 10.27
N ASP A 107 -23.76 19.90 9.76
CA ASP A 107 -24.85 19.34 10.55
C ASP A 107 -24.62 17.89 10.98
N GLY A 108 -23.55 17.27 10.51
CA GLY A 108 -23.23 15.86 10.75
C GLY A 108 -24.22 14.89 10.09
N GLN A 109 -25.01 15.36 9.13
CA GLN A 109 -25.93 14.52 8.36
C GLN A 109 -25.15 13.66 7.37
N LEU A 110 -25.54 12.40 7.26
CA LEU A 110 -24.84 11.39 6.45
C LEU A 110 -25.74 10.75 5.40
N THR A 111 -26.94 11.29 5.19
CA THR A 111 -27.93 10.72 4.28
C THR A 111 -27.39 10.65 2.85
N SER A 112 -26.75 11.72 2.36
CA SER A 112 -26.14 11.73 1.02
C SER A 112 -25.11 10.61 0.82
N ALA A 113 -24.14 10.51 1.74
CA ALA A 113 -23.08 9.52 1.70
C ALA A 113 -23.63 8.08 1.65
N PHE A 114 -24.57 7.76 2.53
CA PHE A 114 -25.12 6.42 2.63
C PHE A 114 -26.07 6.08 1.47
N GLU A 115 -26.87 7.03 0.96
CA GLU A 115 -27.74 6.79 -0.21
C GLU A 115 -26.93 6.61 -1.51
N MET A 116 -25.85 7.38 -1.69
CA MET A 116 -24.91 7.18 -2.81
C MET A 116 -24.23 5.80 -2.74
N TYR A 117 -23.79 5.38 -1.55
CA TYR A 117 -23.17 4.08 -1.32
C TYR A 117 -24.15 2.91 -1.54
N ASP A 118 -25.42 3.09 -1.15
CA ASP A 118 -26.48 2.10 -1.38
C ASP A 118 -26.72 1.89 -2.88
N LEU A 119 -26.85 2.98 -3.66
CA LEU A 119 -26.99 2.86 -5.12
C LEU A 119 -25.77 2.19 -5.75
N MET A 120 -24.56 2.56 -5.34
CA MET A 120 -23.32 1.90 -5.77
C MET A 120 -23.38 0.39 -5.52
N THR A 121 -23.83 -0.02 -4.33
CA THR A 121 -23.85 -1.44 -3.94
C THR A 121 -24.83 -2.24 -4.80
N LYS A 122 -26.01 -1.68 -5.07
CA LYS A 122 -27.00 -2.26 -5.99
C LYS A 122 -26.43 -2.43 -7.39
N ARG A 123 -25.81 -1.38 -7.94
CA ARG A 123 -25.15 -1.45 -9.26
C ARG A 123 -24.04 -2.50 -9.29
N ARG A 124 -23.18 -2.57 -8.27
CA ARG A 124 -22.13 -3.61 -8.17
C ARG A 124 -22.73 -5.01 -8.16
N TYR A 125 -23.83 -5.24 -7.44
CA TYR A 125 -24.52 -6.53 -7.46
C TYR A 125 -25.00 -6.90 -8.88
N GLU A 126 -25.69 -5.98 -9.55
CA GLU A 126 -26.14 -6.17 -10.94
C GLU A 126 -24.98 -6.50 -11.88
N ARG A 127 -23.84 -5.81 -11.71
CA ARG A 127 -22.64 -6.05 -12.50
C ARG A 127 -22.02 -7.43 -12.25
N TYR A 128 -21.89 -7.85 -10.99
CA TYR A 128 -21.37 -9.18 -10.67
C TYR A 128 -22.31 -10.30 -11.14
N LYS A 129 -23.63 -10.09 -11.03
CA LYS A 129 -24.62 -11.00 -11.59
C LYS A 129 -24.46 -11.13 -13.10
N TYR A 130 -24.30 -10.02 -13.82
CA TYR A 130 -24.01 -10.05 -15.25
C TYR A 130 -22.70 -10.78 -15.55
N ALA A 131 -21.63 -10.51 -14.80
CA ALA A 131 -20.34 -11.19 -14.96
C ALA A 131 -20.45 -12.71 -14.80
N LEU A 132 -21.23 -13.19 -13.82
CA LEU A 132 -21.50 -14.61 -13.62
C LEU A 132 -22.22 -15.23 -14.82
N SER A 133 -23.23 -14.54 -15.38
CA SER A 133 -23.96 -15.02 -16.56
C SER A 133 -23.06 -15.20 -17.80
N LEU A 134 -21.96 -14.46 -17.90
CA LEU A 134 -21.00 -14.59 -19.00
C LEU A 134 -20.13 -15.86 -18.90
N LEU A 135 -20.09 -16.53 -17.74
CA LEU A 135 -19.26 -17.71 -17.50
C LEU A 135 -19.96 -19.03 -17.85
N ASP A 136 -21.17 -18.98 -18.40
CA ASP A 136 -21.90 -20.17 -18.83
C ASP A 136 -21.12 -20.94 -19.89
N ASN A 137 -20.63 -20.21 -20.89
CA ASN A 137 -19.89 -20.71 -22.02
C ASN A 137 -18.49 -20.11 -22.07
N GLU A 138 -17.57 -20.82 -22.71
CA GLU A 138 -16.23 -20.29 -22.96
C GLU A 138 -16.33 -19.07 -23.89
N PRO A 139 -15.77 -17.90 -23.51
CA PRO A 139 -15.85 -16.72 -24.35
C PRO A 139 -14.99 -16.86 -25.61
N ASN A 140 -15.38 -16.20 -26.70
CA ASN A 140 -14.51 -16.06 -27.87
C ASN A 140 -13.36 -15.09 -27.57
N LEU A 141 -12.11 -15.61 -27.62
CA LEU A 141 -10.87 -14.87 -27.37
C LEU A 141 -9.97 -14.79 -28.61
N THR A 142 -10.54 -14.96 -29.81
CA THR A 142 -9.82 -14.87 -31.09
C THR A 142 -10.05 -13.55 -31.82
N GLU A 143 -11.00 -12.76 -31.33
CA GLU A 143 -11.33 -11.43 -31.87
C GLU A 143 -10.22 -10.42 -31.55
N GLN A 144 -10.20 -9.32 -32.30
CA GLN A 144 -9.27 -8.19 -32.12
C GLN A 144 -9.81 -7.17 -31.10
N ASP A 145 -10.49 -7.68 -30.07
CA ASP A 145 -11.03 -6.86 -28.99
C ASP A 145 -9.92 -6.32 -28.10
N GLN A 146 -10.19 -5.21 -27.43
CA GLN A 146 -9.25 -4.59 -26.50
C GLN A 146 -9.98 -4.11 -25.24
N ILE A 147 -9.24 -4.00 -24.14
CA ILE A 147 -9.67 -3.38 -22.88
C ILE A 147 -8.80 -2.17 -22.58
N GLU A 148 -9.41 -1.07 -22.17
CA GLU A 148 -8.69 0.11 -21.71
C GLU A 148 -7.99 -0.21 -20.38
N SER A 149 -6.68 0.06 -20.31
CA SER A 149 -5.83 -0.29 -19.15
C SER A 149 -6.15 0.55 -17.92
N ASP A 150 -6.49 1.82 -18.13
CA ASP A 150 -6.84 2.79 -17.09
C ASP A 150 -8.08 3.58 -17.49
N ARG A 151 -9.10 3.57 -16.62
CA ARG A 151 -10.40 4.20 -16.84
C ARG A 151 -10.74 5.28 -15.82
N GLU A 152 -9.77 5.73 -15.01
CA GLU A 152 -9.99 6.75 -13.98
C GLU A 152 -10.56 8.06 -14.55
N LYS A 153 -10.19 8.40 -15.79
CA LYS A 153 -10.68 9.62 -16.49
C LYS A 153 -11.70 9.33 -17.58
N ALA A 154 -12.22 8.11 -17.66
CA ALA A 154 -13.19 7.74 -18.69
C ALA A 154 -14.58 8.32 -18.40
N ALA A 155 -15.42 8.49 -19.43
CA ALA A 155 -16.82 8.80 -19.19
C ALA A 155 -17.55 7.59 -18.59
N PHE A 156 -18.53 7.84 -17.71
CA PHE A 156 -19.45 6.82 -17.25
C PHE A 156 -20.28 6.27 -18.43
N PRO A 157 -20.61 4.97 -18.43
CA PRO A 157 -21.47 4.39 -19.46
C PRO A 157 -22.86 5.06 -19.42
N LYS A 158 -23.39 5.40 -20.59
CA LYS A 158 -24.70 6.06 -20.73
C LYS A 158 -25.85 5.07 -20.63
N THR A 159 -25.62 3.81 -21.02
CA THR A 159 -26.64 2.77 -21.03
C THR A 159 -26.14 1.48 -20.39
N ILE A 160 -27.08 0.59 -20.08
CA ILE A 160 -26.78 -0.73 -19.53
C ILE A 160 -25.96 -1.55 -20.53
N GLU A 161 -26.18 -1.39 -21.83
CA GLU A 161 -25.43 -2.06 -22.89
C GLU A 161 -23.97 -1.62 -22.93
N GLU A 162 -23.70 -0.31 -22.78
CA GLU A 162 -22.35 0.22 -22.67
C GLU A 162 -21.65 -0.32 -21.41
N ALA A 163 -22.33 -0.32 -20.27
CA ALA A 163 -21.81 -0.90 -19.04
C ALA A 163 -21.56 -2.41 -19.17
N ASN A 164 -22.47 -3.15 -19.82
CA ASN A 164 -22.32 -4.57 -20.10
C ASN A 164 -21.09 -4.83 -20.97
N LYS A 165 -20.86 -4.02 -22.01
CA LYS A 165 -19.66 -4.14 -22.86
C LYS A 165 -18.37 -4.03 -22.06
N LEU A 166 -18.26 -3.05 -21.17
CA LEU A 166 -17.10 -2.89 -20.28
C LEU A 166 -16.89 -4.12 -19.39
N TRP A 167 -17.98 -4.67 -18.85
CA TRP A 167 -17.92 -5.87 -18.02
C TRP A 167 -17.60 -7.14 -18.81
N THR A 168 -18.08 -7.26 -20.05
CA THR A 168 -17.67 -8.34 -20.95
C THR A 168 -16.17 -8.30 -21.22
N GLN A 169 -15.61 -7.13 -21.51
CA GLN A 169 -14.17 -6.95 -21.69
C GLN A 169 -13.39 -7.31 -20.43
N ARG A 170 -13.87 -6.89 -19.25
CA ARG A 170 -13.28 -7.25 -17.96
C ARG A 170 -13.28 -8.75 -17.73
N VAL A 171 -14.40 -9.44 -17.98
CA VAL A 171 -14.50 -10.91 -17.83
C VAL A 171 -13.59 -11.63 -18.83
N LYS A 172 -13.55 -11.19 -20.10
CA LYS A 172 -12.59 -11.73 -21.10
C LYS A 172 -11.15 -11.59 -20.59
N ASN A 173 -10.78 -10.42 -20.05
CA ASN A 173 -9.44 -10.20 -19.48
C ASN A 173 -9.16 -11.13 -18.28
N ASP A 174 -10.12 -11.29 -17.37
CA ASP A 174 -10.03 -12.22 -16.23
C ASP A 174 -9.80 -13.67 -16.69
N VAL A 175 -10.50 -14.11 -17.75
CA VAL A 175 -10.33 -15.43 -18.36
C VAL A 175 -8.96 -15.58 -19.00
N ILE A 176 -8.52 -14.61 -19.81
CA ILE A 176 -7.18 -14.61 -20.43
C ILE A 176 -6.10 -14.72 -19.37
N ASN A 177 -6.16 -13.93 -18.29
CA ASN A 177 -5.18 -13.96 -17.21
C ASN A 177 -5.06 -15.33 -16.52
N LEU A 178 -6.14 -16.13 -16.49
CA LEU A 178 -6.09 -17.49 -15.97
C LEU A 178 -5.59 -18.49 -17.02
N TYR A 179 -5.88 -18.27 -18.30
CA TYR A 179 -5.31 -19.05 -19.40
C TYR A 179 -3.79 -18.89 -19.52
N LEU A 180 -3.27 -17.69 -19.28
CA LEU A 180 -1.83 -17.41 -19.24
C LEU A 180 -1.13 -18.14 -18.08
N LYS A 181 -1.88 -18.58 -17.08
CA LYS A 181 -1.41 -19.44 -15.97
C LYS A 181 -1.71 -20.93 -16.22
N ASP A 182 -1.86 -21.29 -17.50
CA ASP A 182 -2.12 -22.65 -18.00
C ASP A 182 -3.33 -23.38 -17.39
N LYS A 183 -4.30 -22.63 -16.86
CA LYS A 183 -5.58 -23.20 -16.41
C LYS A 183 -6.46 -23.55 -17.60
N LYS A 184 -7.25 -24.61 -17.44
CA LYS A 184 -8.25 -25.05 -18.45
C LYS A 184 -9.61 -24.44 -18.15
N TRP A 185 -10.46 -24.29 -19.19
CA TRP A 185 -11.79 -23.68 -19.06
C TRP A 185 -12.61 -24.13 -17.84
N PRO A 186 -12.74 -25.44 -17.52
CA PRO A 186 -13.52 -25.86 -16.35
C PRO A 186 -12.98 -25.33 -15.02
N GLU A 187 -11.66 -25.24 -14.89
CA GLU A 187 -11.00 -24.66 -13.71
C GLU A 187 -11.16 -23.15 -13.67
N ILE A 188 -10.99 -22.48 -14.82
CA ILE A 188 -11.18 -21.03 -14.97
C ILE A 188 -12.60 -20.64 -14.55
N LYS A 189 -13.60 -21.30 -15.11
CA LYS A 189 -15.01 -21.11 -14.76
C LYS A 189 -15.22 -21.27 -13.26
N LYS A 190 -14.75 -22.38 -12.67
CA LYS A 190 -14.86 -22.61 -11.23
C LYS A 190 -14.22 -21.48 -10.40
N THR A 191 -13.03 -21.03 -10.78
CA THR A 191 -12.30 -19.95 -10.09
C THR A 191 -13.04 -18.61 -10.19
N LEU A 192 -13.52 -18.23 -11.38
CA LEU A 192 -14.20 -16.94 -11.57
C LEU A 192 -15.60 -16.93 -10.95
N VAL A 193 -16.34 -18.04 -11.03
CA VAL A 193 -17.63 -18.19 -10.33
C VAL A 193 -17.43 -18.03 -8.83
N LYS A 194 -16.41 -18.66 -8.26
CA LYS A 194 -16.05 -18.45 -6.84
C LYS A 194 -15.73 -16.98 -6.59
N ARG A 195 -14.82 -16.37 -7.37
CA ARG A 195 -14.37 -14.98 -7.21
C ARG A 195 -15.53 -13.98 -7.21
N TYR A 196 -16.46 -14.05 -8.16
CA TYR A 196 -17.59 -13.12 -8.24
C TYR A 196 -18.61 -13.35 -7.13
N ASN A 197 -18.87 -14.61 -6.72
CA ASN A 197 -19.71 -14.87 -5.54
C ASN A 197 -19.07 -14.36 -4.24
N LEU A 198 -17.74 -14.45 -4.09
CA LEU A 198 -17.03 -13.83 -2.98
C LEU A 198 -17.14 -12.30 -3.01
N ALA A 199 -17.05 -11.69 -4.19
CA ALA A 199 -17.24 -10.25 -4.35
C ALA A 199 -18.65 -9.82 -3.97
N ILE A 200 -19.68 -10.61 -4.32
CA ILE A 200 -21.07 -10.39 -3.89
C ILE A 200 -21.22 -10.56 -2.37
N ARG A 201 -20.62 -11.60 -1.78
CA ARG A 201 -20.62 -11.81 -0.33
C ARG A 201 -20.02 -10.63 0.42
N ARG A 202 -18.94 -10.03 -0.09
CA ARG A 202 -18.34 -8.84 0.52
C ARG A 202 -19.31 -7.64 0.57
N LEU A 203 -20.24 -7.53 -0.36
CA LEU A 203 -21.28 -6.48 -0.33
C LEU A 203 -22.18 -6.58 0.91
N THR A 204 -22.38 -7.79 1.47
CA THR A 204 -23.16 -8.00 2.70
C THR A 204 -22.35 -7.72 3.97
N GLN A 205 -21.05 -7.48 3.86
CA GLN A 205 -20.13 -7.34 5.00
C GLN A 205 -19.66 -5.91 5.22
N ASN A 206 -20.18 -4.95 4.45
CA ASN A 206 -19.89 -3.53 4.61
C ASN A 206 -20.32 -3.05 6.00
N ARG A 207 -19.49 -2.23 6.64
CA ARG A 207 -19.77 -1.59 7.93
C ARG A 207 -19.99 -0.09 7.72
N ALA A 208 -20.75 0.52 8.62
CA ALA A 208 -20.99 1.96 8.56
C ALA A 208 -19.69 2.77 8.68
N ASP A 209 -18.71 2.27 9.46
CA ASP A 209 -17.36 2.84 9.55
C ASP A 209 -16.64 2.90 8.19
N ASP A 210 -16.82 1.89 7.32
CA ASP A 210 -16.18 1.87 6.00
C ASP A 210 -16.75 2.98 5.10
N ILE A 211 -18.08 3.16 5.14
CA ILE A 211 -18.80 4.19 4.38
C ILE A 211 -18.40 5.57 4.89
N LEU A 212 -18.44 5.77 6.21
CA LEU A 212 -18.04 7.03 6.85
C LEU A 212 -16.60 7.36 6.52
N GLN A 213 -15.68 6.40 6.65
CA GLN A 213 -14.27 6.64 6.38
C GLN A 213 -14.03 7.04 4.92
N THR A 214 -14.66 6.34 3.98
CA THR A 214 -14.56 6.68 2.56
C THR A 214 -15.09 8.09 2.28
N TYR A 215 -16.24 8.44 2.86
CA TYR A 215 -16.87 9.75 2.68
C TYR A 215 -16.06 10.90 3.29
N LEU A 216 -15.68 10.80 4.56
CA LEU A 216 -14.88 11.83 5.22
C LEU A 216 -13.48 11.95 4.62
N ASN A 217 -12.94 10.88 4.03
CA ASN A 217 -11.69 10.96 3.28
C ASN A 217 -11.87 11.61 1.91
N ALA A 218 -13.02 11.48 1.25
CA ALA A 218 -13.30 12.27 0.04
C ALA A 218 -13.35 13.76 0.36
N PHE A 219 -13.88 14.14 1.53
CA PHE A 219 -13.74 15.51 2.03
C PHE A 219 -12.29 15.87 2.35
N ALA A 220 -11.62 15.08 3.18
CA ALA A 220 -10.27 15.37 3.66
C ALA A 220 -9.24 15.48 2.52
N ARG A 221 -9.29 14.58 1.52
CA ARG A 221 -8.36 14.56 0.38
C ARG A 221 -8.63 15.63 -0.66
N GLU A 222 -9.77 16.33 -0.57
CA GLU A 222 -9.98 17.54 -1.36
C GLU A 222 -9.15 18.73 -0.85
N LEU A 223 -8.67 18.67 0.39
CA LEU A 223 -7.79 19.69 0.96
C LEU A 223 -6.33 19.48 0.56
N ASP A 224 -5.82 18.27 0.75
CA ASP A 224 -4.47 17.83 0.36
C ASP A 224 -4.39 16.29 0.44
N PRO A 225 -3.37 15.65 -0.15
CA PRO A 225 -3.32 14.19 -0.24
C PRO A 225 -2.99 13.50 1.09
N HIS A 226 -2.62 14.23 2.15
CA HIS A 226 -2.16 13.67 3.43
C HIS A 226 -3.16 13.82 4.56
N THR A 227 -4.25 14.53 4.34
CA THR A 227 -5.32 14.71 5.30
C THR A 227 -6.27 13.52 5.24
N SER A 228 -6.57 12.92 6.38
CA SER A 228 -7.47 11.78 6.45
C SER A 228 -8.18 11.68 7.79
N TYR A 229 -9.40 11.15 7.75
CA TYR A 229 -10.07 10.55 8.87
C TYR A 229 -9.71 9.05 8.95
N LEU A 230 -9.37 8.62 10.16
CA LEU A 230 -9.14 7.24 10.52
C LEU A 230 -10.30 6.78 11.40
N SER A 231 -11.06 5.80 10.91
CA SER A 231 -12.01 5.05 11.74
C SER A 231 -11.31 4.50 12.99
N PRO A 232 -12.03 4.15 14.06
CA PRO A 232 -11.41 3.64 15.29
C PRO A 232 -10.41 2.51 15.07
N ARG A 233 -10.76 1.56 14.20
CA ARG A 233 -9.90 0.43 13.82
C ARG A 233 -8.66 0.91 13.05
N SER A 234 -8.82 1.81 12.09
CA SER A 234 -7.68 2.38 11.34
C SER A 234 -6.77 3.22 12.23
N ALA A 235 -7.33 3.96 13.19
CA ALA A 235 -6.56 4.73 14.16
C ALA A 235 -5.72 3.83 15.05
N GLN A 236 -6.28 2.73 15.56
CA GLN A 236 -5.52 1.74 16.32
C GLN A 236 -4.35 1.17 15.50
N ARG A 237 -4.59 0.77 14.24
CA ARG A 237 -3.53 0.26 13.36
C ARG A 237 -2.42 1.28 13.12
N PHE A 238 -2.78 2.53 12.89
CA PHE A 238 -1.81 3.62 12.74
C PHE A 238 -0.94 3.78 14.00
N GLN A 239 -1.55 3.74 15.18
CA GLN A 239 -0.81 3.83 16.44
C GLN A 239 0.12 2.64 16.67
N GLU A 240 -0.34 1.42 16.41
CA GLU A 240 0.47 0.19 16.51
C GLU A 240 1.69 0.24 15.58
N SER A 241 1.51 0.74 14.35
CA SER A 241 2.59 0.96 13.38
C SER A 241 3.61 1.98 13.88
N MET A 242 3.16 3.13 14.39
CA MET A 242 4.06 4.19 14.89
C MET A 242 4.87 3.76 16.12
N ASN A 243 4.31 2.88 16.96
CA ASN A 243 4.94 2.40 18.18
C ASN A 243 5.72 1.09 18.00
N LEU A 244 5.76 0.53 16.78
CA LEU A 244 6.27 -0.82 16.46
C LEU A 244 5.81 -1.90 17.46
N SER A 245 4.59 -1.77 17.96
CA SER A 245 4.07 -2.65 19.00
C SER A 245 2.58 -2.83 18.90
N LEU A 246 2.14 -4.05 19.17
CA LEU A 246 0.72 -4.40 19.22
C LEU A 246 0.46 -5.39 20.36
N GLU A 247 -0.78 -5.43 20.83
CA GLU A 247 -1.22 -6.42 21.81
C GLU A 247 -2.03 -7.55 21.13
N GLY A 248 -1.54 -8.78 21.23
CA GLY A 248 -2.15 -9.91 20.55
C GLY A 248 -1.35 -11.19 20.70
N ILE A 249 -1.41 -12.04 19.67
CA ILE A 249 -0.72 -13.35 19.67
C ILE A 249 0.59 -13.36 18.86
N GLY A 250 0.80 -12.36 18.00
CA GLY A 250 2.01 -12.22 17.17
C GLY A 250 2.03 -13.19 16.00
N ALA A 251 0.98 -13.12 15.17
CA ALA A 251 0.86 -13.87 13.93
C ALA A 251 0.43 -12.93 12.81
N THR A 252 1.02 -13.09 11.64
CA THR A 252 0.60 -12.44 10.40
C THR A 252 -0.46 -13.31 9.76
N LEU A 253 -1.66 -12.76 9.60
CA LEU A 253 -2.81 -13.47 9.06
C LEU A 253 -3.11 -12.98 7.66
N GLU A 254 -3.57 -13.88 6.81
CA GLU A 254 -4.08 -13.56 5.48
C GLU A 254 -5.40 -14.28 5.23
N MET A 255 -6.14 -13.81 4.23
CA MET A 255 -7.40 -14.44 3.83
C MET A 255 -7.15 -15.26 2.57
N GLU A 256 -7.29 -16.58 2.68
CA GLU A 256 -7.21 -17.49 1.56
C GLU A 256 -8.53 -18.26 1.45
N ASP A 257 -9.19 -18.17 0.30
CA ASP A 257 -10.40 -18.95 0.03
C ASP A 257 -11.52 -18.80 1.08
N ASP A 258 -11.72 -17.58 1.58
CA ASP A 258 -12.67 -17.24 2.68
C ASP A 258 -12.28 -17.81 4.05
N ILE A 259 -11.07 -18.33 4.21
CA ILE A 259 -10.56 -18.83 5.49
C ILE A 259 -9.37 -17.97 5.90
N THR A 260 -9.28 -17.67 7.20
CA THR A 260 -8.13 -16.94 7.74
C THR A 260 -6.97 -17.90 7.91
N THR A 261 -5.89 -17.72 7.16
CA THR A 261 -4.68 -18.55 7.19
C THR A 261 -3.54 -17.81 7.91
N ILE A 262 -2.73 -18.55 8.65
CA ILE A 262 -1.51 -18.03 9.28
C ILE A 262 -0.40 -17.98 8.24
N LYS A 263 -0.02 -16.78 7.80
CA LYS A 263 1.08 -16.57 6.87
C LYS A 263 2.43 -16.80 7.53
N SER A 264 2.64 -16.17 8.69
CA SER A 264 3.89 -16.25 9.45
C SER A 264 3.65 -15.97 10.93
N LEU A 265 4.62 -16.36 11.76
CA LEU A 265 4.61 -16.12 13.21
C LEU A 265 5.77 -15.20 13.57
N VAL A 266 5.51 -14.22 14.44
CA VAL A 266 6.55 -13.33 14.94
C VAL A 266 7.45 -14.11 15.90
N PRO A 267 8.78 -14.18 15.67
CA PRO A 267 9.70 -14.85 16.57
C PRO A 267 9.55 -14.36 18.01
N GLY A 268 9.59 -15.29 18.98
CA GLY A 268 9.45 -14.95 20.40
C GLY A 268 8.05 -14.53 20.85
N ALA A 269 7.07 -14.33 19.97
CA ALA A 269 5.69 -13.97 20.32
C ALA A 269 4.86 -15.16 20.84
N PRO A 270 3.70 -14.94 21.52
CA PRO A 270 2.88 -16.03 22.08
C PRO A 270 2.56 -17.18 21.12
N ALA A 271 2.21 -16.86 19.87
CA ALA A 271 1.92 -17.84 18.84
C ALA A 271 3.13 -18.73 18.54
N ALA A 272 4.30 -18.14 18.27
CA ALA A 272 5.55 -18.87 18.02
C ALA A 272 6.01 -19.67 19.26
N ARG A 273 5.93 -19.09 20.47
CA ARG A 273 6.32 -19.74 21.73
C ARG A 273 5.47 -20.97 22.04
N SER A 274 4.20 -20.97 21.64
CA SER A 274 3.28 -22.08 21.91
C SER A 274 3.71 -23.38 21.21
N LYS A 275 4.29 -23.27 20.00
CA LYS A 275 4.54 -24.40 19.09
C LYS A 275 3.28 -25.22 18.75
N GLU A 276 2.08 -24.74 19.13
CA GLU A 276 0.80 -25.41 18.88
C GLU A 276 0.18 -24.99 17.54
N ILE A 277 0.68 -23.92 16.93
CA ILE A 277 0.27 -23.41 15.62
C ILE A 277 1.49 -23.19 14.74
N SER A 278 1.31 -23.26 13.43
CA SER A 278 2.37 -23.09 12.44
C SER A 278 1.90 -22.27 11.24
N ALA A 279 2.83 -21.76 10.44
CA ALA A 279 2.48 -21.16 9.14
C ALA A 279 1.75 -22.20 8.28
N GLY A 280 0.74 -21.73 7.52
CA GLY A 280 -0.17 -22.57 6.72
C GLY A 280 -1.41 -23.05 7.49
N ASP A 281 -1.42 -23.03 8.82
CA ASP A 281 -2.60 -23.42 9.61
C ASP A 281 -3.75 -22.41 9.39
N LYS A 282 -4.99 -22.93 9.42
CA LYS A 282 -6.21 -22.14 9.20
C LYS A 282 -6.97 -21.91 10.50
N ILE A 283 -7.38 -20.68 10.73
CA ILE A 283 -8.22 -20.27 11.86
C ILE A 283 -9.68 -20.35 11.43
N VAL A 284 -10.39 -21.36 11.92
CA VAL A 284 -11.82 -21.59 11.61
C VAL A 284 -12.74 -21.13 12.74
N GLY A 285 -12.22 -20.95 13.95
CA GLY A 285 -13.00 -20.42 15.07
C GLY A 285 -12.19 -19.57 16.04
N VAL A 286 -12.84 -18.56 16.64
CA VAL A 286 -12.25 -17.68 17.65
C VAL A 286 -13.20 -17.50 18.83
N GLY A 287 -12.71 -17.75 20.04
CA GLY A 287 -13.46 -17.60 21.29
C GLY A 287 -12.74 -16.73 22.31
N GLN A 288 -13.49 -15.89 23.02
CA GLN A 288 -13.00 -15.17 24.21
C GLN A 288 -13.08 -16.05 25.47
N THR A 289 -13.90 -17.11 25.44
CA THR A 289 -13.97 -18.14 26.46
C THR A 289 -13.94 -19.52 25.81
N LYS A 290 -13.45 -20.53 26.53
CA LYS A 290 -13.32 -21.90 26.01
C LYS A 290 -14.66 -22.52 25.56
N SER A 291 -15.77 -22.10 26.18
CA SER A 291 -17.11 -22.63 25.92
C SER A 291 -17.88 -21.90 24.81
N LYS A 292 -17.35 -20.79 24.29
CA LYS A 292 -17.99 -19.96 23.26
C LYS A 292 -16.96 -19.61 22.18
N ILE A 293 -16.65 -20.59 21.33
CA ILE A 293 -15.87 -20.38 20.12
C ILE A 293 -16.86 -20.10 18.99
N GLU A 294 -16.69 -18.96 18.32
CA GLU A 294 -17.49 -18.57 17.16
C GLU A 294 -16.79 -19.03 15.90
N ASP A 295 -17.53 -19.67 14.98
CA ASP A 295 -17.06 -19.97 13.63
C ASP A 295 -16.82 -18.65 12.87
N VAL A 296 -15.60 -18.47 12.38
CA VAL A 296 -15.16 -17.27 11.66
C VAL A 296 -14.97 -17.51 10.16
N VAL A 297 -15.40 -18.66 9.63
CA VAL A 297 -15.27 -18.97 8.20
C VAL A 297 -16.08 -17.98 7.35
N GLY A 298 -15.36 -17.34 6.43
CA GLY A 298 -15.86 -16.31 5.53
C GLY A 298 -16.19 -14.99 6.22
N TRP A 299 -15.71 -14.76 7.44
CA TRP A 299 -15.69 -13.42 8.02
C TRP A 299 -14.67 -12.54 7.31
N ARG A 300 -14.80 -11.21 7.49
CA ARG A 300 -13.75 -10.28 7.08
C ARG A 300 -12.50 -10.55 7.91
N LEU A 301 -11.33 -10.56 7.27
CA LEU A 301 -10.04 -10.77 7.95
C LEU A 301 -9.89 -9.83 9.15
N ASP A 302 -10.23 -8.56 8.97
CA ASP A 302 -10.15 -7.55 10.03
C ASP A 302 -11.00 -7.88 11.26
N ASP A 303 -12.17 -8.51 11.06
CA ASP A 303 -13.07 -8.88 12.15
C ASP A 303 -12.53 -10.08 12.93
N VAL A 304 -11.87 -11.01 12.23
CA VAL A 304 -11.14 -12.12 12.85
C VAL A 304 -9.94 -11.58 13.64
N VAL A 305 -9.16 -10.67 13.05
CA VAL A 305 -8.02 -10.02 13.69
C VAL A 305 -8.44 -9.29 14.97
N ASP A 306 -9.52 -8.51 14.94
CA ASP A 306 -10.02 -7.79 16.12
C ASP A 306 -10.43 -8.72 17.26
N LYS A 307 -11.00 -9.90 16.95
CA LYS A 307 -11.30 -10.92 17.97
C LYS A 307 -10.03 -11.59 18.52
N ILE A 308 -9.02 -11.78 17.68
CA ILE A 308 -7.75 -12.39 18.08
C ILE A 308 -6.93 -11.43 18.94
N LYS A 309 -6.91 -10.14 18.60
CA LYS A 309 -6.31 -9.08 19.40
C LYS A 309 -7.02 -8.91 20.74
N GLY A 310 -6.36 -8.22 21.66
CA GLY A 310 -6.90 -7.95 22.98
C GLY A 310 -5.81 -7.67 24.01
N LYS A 311 -6.25 -7.26 25.19
CA LYS A 311 -5.35 -6.78 26.24
C LYS A 311 -4.28 -7.80 26.62
N LYS A 312 -3.06 -7.33 26.86
CA LYS A 312 -1.99 -8.16 27.45
C LYS A 312 -2.48 -8.98 28.65
N GLY A 313 -2.08 -10.25 28.72
CA GLY A 313 -2.44 -11.19 29.78
C GLY A 313 -3.82 -11.84 29.63
N SER A 314 -4.68 -11.34 28.73
CA SER A 314 -5.96 -11.99 28.44
C SER A 314 -5.76 -13.24 27.57
N LYS A 315 -6.72 -14.18 27.62
CA LYS A 315 -6.66 -15.43 26.83
C LYS A 315 -7.53 -15.34 25.59
N VAL A 316 -7.11 -16.02 24.54
CA VAL A 316 -7.91 -16.29 23.33
C VAL A 316 -7.86 -17.78 23.02
N TYR A 317 -9.00 -18.29 22.54
CA TYR A 317 -9.17 -19.69 22.14
C TYR A 317 -9.34 -19.73 20.63
N LEU A 318 -8.44 -20.41 19.93
CA LEU A 318 -8.46 -20.53 18.48
C LEU A 318 -8.76 -21.97 18.10
N GLU A 319 -9.78 -22.18 17.28
CA GLU A 319 -10.01 -23.45 16.61
C GLU A 319 -9.22 -23.45 15.30
N ILE A 320 -8.27 -24.38 15.21
CA ILE A 320 -7.27 -24.47 14.15
C ILE A 320 -7.50 -25.73 13.33
N GLU A 321 -7.65 -25.56 12.02
CA GLU A 321 -7.56 -26.61 11.02
C GLU A 321 -6.09 -26.67 10.53
N PRO A 322 -5.36 -27.78 10.78
CA PRO A 322 -3.95 -27.89 10.38
C PRO A 322 -3.77 -27.91 8.86
N GLU A 323 -2.73 -27.26 8.34
CA GLU A 323 -2.44 -27.21 6.90
C GLU A 323 -2.39 -28.60 6.25
N LYS A 324 -1.72 -29.54 6.92
CA LYS A 324 -1.48 -30.91 6.44
C LYS A 324 -2.72 -31.81 6.53
N GLY A 325 -3.88 -31.26 6.91
CA GLY A 325 -5.10 -32.00 7.20
C GLY A 325 -5.05 -32.68 8.57
N GLY A 326 -6.22 -32.92 9.15
CA GLY A 326 -6.34 -33.54 10.47
C GLY A 326 -7.63 -33.14 11.19
N LYS A 327 -7.74 -33.51 12.47
CA LYS A 327 -8.83 -33.03 13.32
C LYS A 327 -8.55 -31.60 13.75
N ASN A 328 -9.59 -30.76 13.77
CA ASN A 328 -9.53 -29.43 14.36
C ASN A 328 -9.04 -29.53 15.82
N LYS A 329 -8.18 -28.60 16.21
CA LYS A 329 -7.67 -28.48 17.58
C LYS A 329 -7.98 -27.11 18.14
N ILE A 330 -8.32 -27.05 19.43
CA ILE A 330 -8.51 -25.79 20.14
C ILE A 330 -7.19 -25.44 20.83
N VAL A 331 -6.56 -24.37 20.39
CA VAL A 331 -5.33 -23.82 20.94
C VAL A 331 -5.68 -22.64 21.85
N THR A 332 -5.06 -22.59 23.04
CA THR A 332 -5.24 -21.47 23.97
C THR A 332 -3.98 -20.63 24.00
N LEU A 333 -4.09 -19.35 23.62
CA LEU A 333 -2.97 -18.41 23.65
C LEU A 333 -3.22 -17.31 24.67
N VAL A 334 -2.17 -16.93 25.39
CA VAL A 334 -2.17 -15.75 26.27
C VAL A 334 -1.60 -14.58 25.48
N ARG A 335 -2.39 -13.51 25.36
CA ARG A 335 -1.98 -12.31 24.61
C ARG A 335 -0.85 -11.59 25.32
N ASP A 336 0.07 -11.02 24.55
CA ASP A 336 1.22 -10.28 25.04
C ASP A 336 1.46 -9.03 24.18
N THR A 337 2.30 -8.13 24.68
CA THR A 337 2.84 -7.05 23.85
C THR A 337 3.89 -7.63 22.93
N ILE A 338 3.73 -7.41 21.63
CA ILE A 338 4.63 -7.90 20.59
C ILE A 338 5.34 -6.71 19.99
N HIS A 339 6.67 -6.72 20.07
CA HIS A 339 7.51 -5.80 19.34
C HIS A 339 7.75 -6.32 17.92
N LEU A 340 7.62 -5.45 16.94
CA LEU A 340 7.80 -5.78 15.53
C LEU A 340 9.29 -5.61 15.16
N GLU A 341 10.17 -6.44 15.73
CA GLU A 341 11.62 -6.36 15.52
C GLU A 341 12.03 -6.45 14.04
N ASP A 342 11.26 -7.20 13.24
CA ASP A 342 11.49 -7.27 11.80
C ASP A 342 11.31 -5.92 11.07
N SER A 343 10.60 -4.98 11.69
CA SER A 343 10.34 -3.63 11.18
C SER A 343 11.25 -2.56 11.80
N ALA A 344 12.15 -2.94 12.70
CA ALA A 344 13.16 -2.05 13.29
C ALA A 344 14.36 -1.83 12.35
N ALA A 345 15.23 -0.87 12.67
CA ALA A 345 16.47 -0.66 11.93
C ALA A 345 17.41 -1.87 12.02
N LYS A 346 18.05 -2.23 10.90
CA LYS A 346 18.95 -3.40 10.80
C LYS A 346 20.33 -2.98 10.29
N LEU A 347 21.37 -3.52 10.93
CA LEU A 347 22.77 -3.32 10.56
C LEU A 347 23.30 -4.56 9.81
N THR A 348 23.92 -4.34 8.67
CA THR A 348 24.68 -5.35 7.92
C THR A 348 26.09 -4.84 7.63
N PHE A 349 27.00 -5.76 7.31
CA PHE A 349 28.40 -5.45 7.00
C PHE A 349 28.86 -6.20 5.77
N ASP A 350 29.54 -5.49 4.89
CA ASP A 350 30.12 -6.04 3.68
C ASP A 350 31.56 -5.58 3.51
N LYS A 351 32.40 -6.47 2.97
CA LYS A 351 33.83 -6.21 2.78
C LYS A 351 34.14 -6.01 1.31
N ILE A 352 34.31 -4.76 0.91
CA ILE A 352 34.59 -4.36 -0.48
C ILE A 352 35.99 -3.77 -0.57
N ASP A 353 36.83 -4.26 -1.48
CA ASP A 353 38.22 -3.80 -1.69
C ASP A 353 39.07 -3.75 -0.40
N GLY A 354 38.81 -4.68 0.52
CA GLY A 354 39.50 -4.73 1.81
C GLY A 354 38.97 -3.75 2.87
N LYS A 355 38.00 -2.90 2.54
CA LYS A 355 37.29 -1.98 3.44
C LYS A 355 36.07 -2.67 4.04
N ASN A 356 35.86 -2.49 5.35
CA ASN A 356 34.65 -2.94 6.01
C ASN A 356 33.61 -1.82 5.96
N ILE A 357 32.47 -2.04 5.31
CA ILE A 357 31.41 -1.05 5.10
C ILE A 357 30.20 -1.51 5.89
N ALA A 358 29.62 -0.59 6.67
CA ALA A 358 28.40 -0.82 7.42
C ALA A 358 27.20 -0.24 6.68
N VAL A 359 26.09 -0.97 6.68
CA VAL A 359 24.82 -0.51 6.11
C VAL A 359 23.77 -0.55 7.22
N ILE A 360 23.16 0.59 7.51
CA ILE A 360 22.00 0.68 8.39
C ILE A 360 20.77 0.90 7.53
N LYS A 361 19.92 -0.13 7.42
CA LYS A 361 18.62 -0.01 6.76
C LYS A 361 17.59 0.49 7.76
N ILE A 362 16.94 1.61 7.43
CA ILE A 362 15.91 2.23 8.26
C ILE A 362 14.57 2.12 7.54
N PRO A 363 13.66 1.21 7.96
CA PRO A 363 12.37 1.03 7.28
C PRO A 363 11.40 2.22 7.47
N SER A 364 11.43 2.87 8.63
CA SER A 364 10.59 4.02 8.96
C SER A 364 11.19 4.83 10.11
N PHE A 365 10.76 6.07 10.29
CA PHE A 365 11.11 6.91 11.45
C PHE A 365 10.14 6.66 12.62
N TYR A 366 10.19 5.45 13.17
CA TYR A 366 9.38 5.03 14.32
C TYR A 366 9.90 5.62 15.64
N ILE A 367 9.05 5.66 16.67
CA ILE A 367 9.44 6.16 18.00
C ILE A 367 10.45 5.20 18.64
N GLY A 368 11.64 5.70 19.00
CA GLY A 368 12.78 4.94 19.52
C GLY A 368 13.83 4.59 18.47
N LEU A 369 13.67 5.01 17.21
CA LEU A 369 14.65 4.74 16.14
C LEU A 369 16.04 5.27 16.51
N THR A 370 16.12 6.49 17.03
CA THR A 370 17.41 7.13 17.35
C THR A 370 18.21 6.31 18.35
N ASP A 371 17.54 5.75 19.37
CA ASP A 371 18.18 4.89 20.37
C ASP A 371 18.65 3.56 19.79
N ASP A 372 17.88 2.98 18.87
CA ASP A 372 18.29 1.76 18.18
C ASP A 372 19.50 2.02 17.28
N VAL A 373 19.48 3.10 16.48
CA VAL A 373 20.63 3.48 15.64
C VAL A 373 21.86 3.78 16.49
N ARG A 374 21.72 4.40 17.67
CA ARG A 374 22.83 4.61 18.61
C ARG A 374 23.49 3.28 19.00
N LYS A 375 22.70 2.23 19.30
CA LYS A 375 23.23 0.89 19.59
C LYS A 375 23.92 0.28 18.36
N LEU A 376 23.32 0.41 17.18
CA LEU A 376 23.90 -0.09 15.93
C LEU A 376 25.22 0.62 15.59
N LEU A 377 25.35 1.92 15.87
CA LEU A 377 26.61 2.66 15.69
C LEU A 377 27.71 2.20 16.67
N VAL A 378 27.35 1.78 17.88
CA VAL A 378 28.31 1.15 18.81
C VAL A 378 28.79 -0.18 18.25
N GLU A 379 27.87 -1.04 17.80
CA GLU A 379 28.22 -2.31 17.16
C GLU A 379 29.08 -2.12 15.90
N MET A 380 28.76 -1.11 15.08
CA MET A 380 29.56 -0.71 13.92
C MET A 380 31.01 -0.39 14.30
N LYS A 381 31.22 0.37 15.38
CA LYS A 381 32.56 0.71 15.88
C LYS A 381 33.31 -0.53 16.36
N GLU A 382 32.65 -1.43 17.09
CA GLU A 382 33.25 -2.69 17.55
C GLU A 382 33.73 -3.58 16.40
N LYS A 383 33.02 -3.53 15.26
CA LYS A 383 33.38 -4.25 14.02
C LYS A 383 34.37 -3.49 13.13
N ASN A 384 34.87 -2.33 13.54
CA ASN A 384 35.83 -1.50 12.79
C ASN A 384 35.38 -1.20 11.35
N ALA A 385 34.11 -0.86 11.13
CA ALA A 385 33.66 -0.37 9.83
C ALA A 385 34.25 1.02 9.53
N GLU A 386 34.75 1.20 8.32
CA GLU A 386 35.42 2.43 7.87
C GLU A 386 34.42 3.44 7.28
N GLY A 387 33.31 2.98 6.69
CA GLY A 387 32.27 3.84 6.09
C GLY A 387 30.86 3.38 6.45
N LEU A 388 29.92 4.33 6.44
CA LEU A 388 28.51 4.10 6.77
C LEU A 388 27.60 4.41 5.57
N ILE A 389 26.74 3.46 5.23
CA ILE A 389 25.62 3.65 4.30
C ILE A 389 24.33 3.63 5.11
N ILE A 390 23.49 4.64 4.93
CA ILE A 390 22.14 4.70 5.49
C ILE A 390 21.16 4.45 4.36
N ASP A 391 20.45 3.33 4.40
CA ASP A 391 19.46 2.97 3.38
C ASP A 391 18.06 3.44 3.79
N LEU A 392 17.58 4.47 3.09
CA LEU A 392 16.24 5.05 3.22
C LEU A 392 15.34 4.74 2.02
N ARG A 393 15.75 3.84 1.13
CA ARG A 393 14.87 3.36 0.04
C ARG A 393 13.62 2.72 0.66
N GLU A 394 12.46 2.97 0.07
CA GLU A 394 11.16 2.52 0.57
C GLU A 394 10.73 3.10 1.94
N ASN A 395 11.47 4.07 2.50
CA ASN A 395 11.13 4.70 3.78
C ASN A 395 10.21 5.93 3.59
N GLY A 396 8.92 5.74 3.84
CA GLY A 396 7.88 6.79 3.74
C GLY A 396 7.92 7.88 4.83
N GLY A 397 8.89 7.84 5.74
CA GLY A 397 9.09 8.81 6.82
C GLY A 397 8.57 8.34 8.17
N GLY A 398 8.06 9.28 8.98
CA GLY A 398 7.57 8.99 10.34
C GLY A 398 7.63 10.23 11.25
N SER A 399 8.12 10.02 12.47
CA SER A 399 8.16 11.03 13.54
C SER A 399 9.14 12.17 13.23
N LEU A 400 8.65 13.42 13.30
CA LEU A 400 9.47 14.62 13.16
C LEU A 400 10.53 14.76 14.28
N PRO A 401 10.20 14.54 15.57
CA PRO A 401 11.22 14.49 16.61
C PRO A 401 12.34 13.49 16.32
N GLU A 402 12.00 12.27 15.88
CA GLU A 402 12.99 11.22 15.64
C GLU A 402 13.97 11.59 14.53
N VAL A 403 13.52 12.24 13.45
CA VAL A 403 14.48 12.69 12.43
C VAL A 403 15.40 13.79 12.94
N VAL A 404 14.92 14.68 13.81
CA VAL A 404 15.76 15.76 14.38
C VAL A 404 16.84 15.14 15.26
N GLU A 405 16.46 14.25 16.17
CA GLU A 405 17.39 13.54 17.07
C GLU A 405 18.35 12.61 16.31
N LEU A 406 17.86 11.85 15.32
CA LEU A 406 18.71 11.00 14.47
C LEU A 406 19.74 11.81 13.69
N THR A 407 19.36 13.00 13.17
CA THR A 407 20.30 13.85 12.44
C THR A 407 21.46 14.31 13.33
N GLY A 408 21.19 14.60 14.61
CA GLY A 408 22.20 15.03 15.57
C GLY A 408 23.23 13.96 15.95
N LEU A 409 22.97 12.68 15.68
CA LEU A 409 24.02 11.65 15.77
C LEU A 409 25.20 11.90 14.81
N PHE A 410 25.01 12.74 13.78
CA PHE A 410 25.97 13.01 12.70
C PHE A 410 26.41 14.47 12.58
N ILE A 411 25.70 15.41 13.22
CA ILE A 411 26.02 16.85 13.24
C ILE A 411 26.03 17.35 14.69
N LYS A 412 26.95 18.25 15.02
CA LYS A 412 27.15 18.67 16.42
C LYS A 412 26.07 19.63 16.91
N GLU A 413 25.84 20.72 16.18
CA GLU A 413 24.92 21.81 16.55
C GLU A 413 24.39 22.44 15.26
N GLY A 414 23.16 22.96 15.33
CA GLY A 414 22.55 23.75 14.27
C GLY A 414 21.17 23.27 13.84
N PRO A 415 20.51 24.04 12.95
CA PRO A 415 19.18 23.70 12.45
C PRO A 415 19.18 22.38 11.67
N VAL A 416 18.15 21.56 11.85
CA VAL A 416 17.89 20.37 11.01
C VAL A 416 16.79 20.67 10.00
N VAL A 417 15.73 21.34 10.44
CA VAL A 417 14.56 21.63 9.61
C VAL A 417 13.83 22.87 10.09
N GLN A 418 13.24 23.61 9.17
CA GLN A 418 12.36 24.74 9.47
C GLN A 418 10.90 24.35 9.18
N VAL A 419 9.98 24.70 10.05
CA VAL A 419 8.54 24.48 9.84
C VAL A 419 7.78 25.80 9.88
N ARG A 420 6.89 26.02 8.90
CA ARG A 420 5.99 27.18 8.84
C ARG A 420 4.57 26.71 9.08
N ASP A 421 3.88 27.31 10.05
CA ASP A 421 2.47 27.01 10.31
C ASP A 421 1.49 27.84 9.48
N ALA A 422 0.20 27.56 9.66
CA ALA A 422 -0.89 28.24 8.96
C ALA A 422 -1.01 29.76 9.27
N PHE A 423 -0.30 30.26 10.29
CA PHE A 423 -0.22 31.67 10.69
C PHE A 423 1.09 32.32 10.25
N ASN A 424 1.84 31.67 9.34
CA ASN A 424 3.15 32.11 8.83
C ASN A 424 4.23 32.22 9.90
N ARG A 425 4.08 31.57 11.06
CA ARG A 425 5.13 31.51 12.08
C ARG A 425 6.12 30.42 11.68
N ILE A 426 7.40 30.79 11.64
CA ILE A 426 8.51 29.88 11.34
C ILE A 426 9.11 29.41 12.66
N ARG A 427 9.32 28.11 12.80
CA ARG A 427 10.08 27.49 13.89
C ARG A 427 11.23 26.70 13.29
N VAL A 428 12.39 26.82 13.92
CA VAL A 428 13.58 26.05 13.59
C VAL A 428 13.67 24.91 14.59
N HIS A 429 13.85 23.70 14.11
CA HIS A 429 14.09 22.52 14.92
C HIS A 429 15.56 22.13 14.83
N GLU A 430 16.16 21.92 15.99
CA GLU A 430 17.58 21.61 16.19
C GLU A 430 17.65 20.44 17.19
N ASP A 431 18.68 19.61 17.10
CA ASP A 431 18.92 18.59 18.13
C ASP A 431 19.38 19.30 19.41
N PRO A 432 18.72 19.07 20.57
CA PRO A 432 19.21 19.58 21.84
C PRO A 432 20.49 18.90 22.34
N ASP A 433 20.82 17.70 21.85
CA ASP A 433 22.07 17.01 22.16
C ASP A 433 23.17 17.41 21.16
N SER A 434 24.42 17.49 21.63
CA SER A 434 25.58 17.81 20.81
C SER A 434 26.57 16.64 20.69
N ASP A 435 26.19 15.46 21.21
CA ASP A 435 27.02 14.26 21.19
C ASP A 435 26.99 13.53 19.85
N VAL A 436 27.93 13.91 18.97
CA VAL A 436 28.12 13.28 17.66
C VAL A 436 28.63 11.84 17.82
N GLN A 437 27.80 10.89 17.40
CA GLN A 437 28.13 9.46 17.49
C GLN A 437 29.02 8.96 16.35
N TYR A 438 28.95 9.57 15.17
CA TYR A 438 29.74 9.14 14.02
C TYR A 438 30.23 10.30 13.15
N THR A 439 31.54 10.36 12.92
CA THR A 439 32.23 11.42 12.17
C THR A 439 32.82 10.96 10.84
N GLY A 440 32.80 9.66 10.53
CA GLY A 440 33.32 9.12 9.26
C GLY A 440 32.41 9.38 8.06
N ASP A 441 32.78 8.83 6.91
CA ASP A 441 32.08 9.06 5.63
C ASP A 441 30.70 8.41 5.61
N ILE A 442 29.70 9.17 5.16
CA ILE A 442 28.30 8.74 5.11
C ILE A 442 27.77 8.86 3.69
N MET A 443 27.23 7.77 3.17
CA MET A 443 26.34 7.81 2.01
C MET A 443 24.90 7.53 2.45
N VAL A 444 23.94 8.23 1.87
CA VAL A 444 22.51 8.01 2.13
C VAL A 444 21.84 7.56 0.83
N MET A 445 21.29 6.36 0.82
CA MET A 445 20.55 5.83 -0.32
C MET A 445 19.09 6.24 -0.23
N ILE A 446 18.59 6.82 -1.32
CA ILE A 446 17.20 7.28 -1.45
C ILE A 446 16.56 6.78 -2.75
N ASN A 447 15.24 6.68 -2.76
CA ASN A 447 14.49 6.47 -3.98
C ASN A 447 13.17 7.25 -3.97
N ARG A 448 12.34 7.06 -5.00
CA ARG A 448 11.08 7.79 -5.16
C ARG A 448 10.06 7.54 -4.05
N HIS A 449 10.22 6.48 -3.25
CA HIS A 449 9.38 6.19 -2.09
C HIS A 449 9.96 6.73 -0.77
N SER A 450 11.21 7.22 -0.77
CA SER A 450 11.75 7.98 0.36
C SER A 450 10.94 9.28 0.52
N ALA A 451 10.29 9.48 1.66
CA ALA A 451 9.37 10.61 1.86
C ALA A 451 9.46 11.25 3.25
N SER A 452 9.02 12.50 3.38
CA SER A 452 8.80 13.19 4.65
C SER A 452 10.06 13.23 5.53
N ALA A 453 10.11 12.47 6.63
CA ALA A 453 11.26 12.45 7.53
C ALA A 453 12.55 11.99 6.81
N SER A 454 12.46 11.03 5.89
CA SER A 454 13.60 10.60 5.06
C SER A 454 14.17 11.75 4.23
N GLU A 455 13.30 12.62 3.72
CA GLU A 455 13.67 13.79 2.93
C GLU A 455 14.29 14.88 3.81
N ILE A 456 13.78 15.07 5.03
CA ILE A 456 14.38 15.98 6.02
C ILE A 456 15.81 15.52 6.34
N PHE A 457 15.99 14.24 6.66
CA PHE A 457 17.28 13.66 6.99
C PHE A 457 18.30 13.82 5.85
N ALA A 458 17.93 13.36 4.65
CA ALA A 458 18.79 13.45 3.48
C ALA A 458 19.12 14.91 3.12
N ALA A 459 18.12 15.80 3.12
CA ALA A 459 18.32 17.22 2.82
C ALA A 459 19.23 17.92 3.84
N ALA A 460 19.05 17.63 5.14
CA ALA A 460 19.88 18.21 6.19
C ALA A 460 21.34 17.79 6.00
N LEU A 461 21.62 16.49 5.86
CA LEU A 461 23.00 16.01 5.67
C LEU A 461 23.62 16.54 4.37
N GLN A 462 22.84 16.68 3.29
CA GLN A 462 23.29 17.28 2.03
C GLN A 462 23.62 18.77 2.18
N ASP A 463 22.74 19.54 2.84
CA ASP A 463 22.93 20.98 3.06
C ASP A 463 24.14 21.26 3.95
N TYR A 464 24.38 20.42 4.96
CA TYR A 464 25.56 20.46 5.82
C TYR A 464 26.85 19.97 5.17
N ASN A 465 26.78 19.46 3.93
CA ASN A 465 27.89 18.82 3.24
C ASN A 465 28.46 17.61 4.02
N ARG A 466 27.61 16.96 4.83
CA ARG A 466 27.97 15.90 5.78
C ARG A 466 27.92 14.51 5.17
N ALA A 467 27.06 14.29 4.19
CA ALA A 467 26.89 13.00 3.50
C ALA A 467 26.71 13.20 1.99
N ILE A 468 27.00 12.15 1.22
CA ILE A 468 26.65 12.07 -0.21
C ILE A 468 25.31 11.34 -0.34
N ILE A 469 24.37 11.95 -1.05
CA ILE A 469 23.06 11.37 -1.32
C ILE A 469 23.10 10.62 -2.66
N VAL A 470 22.68 9.36 -2.67
CA VAL A 470 22.76 8.46 -3.83
C VAL A 470 21.40 7.86 -4.14
N GLY A 471 21.03 7.76 -5.41
CA GLY A 471 19.88 6.97 -5.85
C GLY A 471 18.94 7.71 -6.80
N GLN A 472 17.64 7.69 -6.51
CA GLN A 472 16.65 8.44 -7.28
C GLN A 472 16.10 9.60 -6.46
N LYS A 473 15.62 10.63 -7.16
CA LYS A 473 14.83 11.71 -6.60
C LYS A 473 13.71 11.20 -5.68
N THR A 474 13.60 11.80 -4.49
CA THR A 474 12.61 11.41 -3.47
C THR A 474 11.17 11.77 -3.83
N PHE A 475 10.22 11.39 -2.98
CA PHE A 475 8.78 11.54 -3.19
C PHE A 475 8.32 12.99 -3.38
N GLY A 476 8.88 13.93 -2.61
CA GLY A 476 8.51 15.34 -2.62
C GLY A 476 7.49 15.74 -1.56
N LYS A 477 7.38 15.02 -0.44
CA LYS A 477 6.47 15.38 0.64
C LYS A 477 7.11 16.48 1.48
N GLY A 478 6.49 17.65 1.54
CA GLY A 478 6.98 18.83 2.25
C GLY A 478 6.04 19.33 3.35
N THR A 479 5.11 18.49 3.80
CA THR A 479 4.07 18.84 4.79
C THR A 479 4.16 18.00 6.05
N VAL A 480 3.75 18.59 7.18
CA VAL A 480 3.67 17.92 8.48
C VAL A 480 2.21 17.80 8.87
N GLN A 481 1.80 16.56 9.11
CA GLN A 481 0.47 16.22 9.60
C GLN A 481 0.47 16.12 11.12
N GLN A 482 -0.67 16.46 11.71
CA GLN A 482 -0.95 16.21 13.11
C GLN A 482 -2.04 15.17 13.23
N SER A 483 -1.79 14.15 14.05
CA SER A 483 -2.80 13.17 14.43
C SER A 483 -3.49 13.60 15.73
N ARG A 484 -4.82 13.63 15.73
CA ARG A 484 -5.66 14.00 16.89
C ARG A 484 -6.82 13.04 17.04
N SER A 485 -7.02 12.57 18.27
CA SER A 485 -8.23 11.84 18.63
C SER A 485 -9.46 12.74 18.44
N LEU A 486 -10.54 12.16 17.93
CA LEU A 486 -11.83 12.83 17.88
C LEU A 486 -12.56 12.77 19.23
N ASN A 487 -12.14 11.90 20.16
CA ASN A 487 -12.75 11.81 21.49
C ASN A 487 -12.31 12.98 22.40
N PHE A 488 -13.25 13.52 23.19
CA PHE A 488 -13.00 14.47 24.28
C PHE A 488 -13.22 13.81 25.65
N VAL A 489 -12.68 14.42 26.69
CA VAL A 489 -12.75 13.92 28.09
C VAL A 489 -14.19 13.77 28.60
N TYR A 490 -15.13 14.57 28.09
CA TYR A 490 -16.55 14.54 28.48
C TYR A 490 -17.41 13.61 27.61
N ASP A 491 -16.82 12.87 26.66
CA ASP A 491 -17.55 11.83 25.95
C ASP A 491 -17.83 10.68 26.92
N LEU A 492 -19.07 10.63 27.41
CA LEU A 492 -19.54 9.60 28.34
C LEU A 492 -19.71 8.23 27.66
N ASP A 493 -19.75 8.22 26.32
CA ASP A 493 -19.83 7.01 25.50
C ASP A 493 -18.48 6.29 25.43
N LYS A 494 -18.51 4.97 25.65
CA LYS A 494 -17.30 4.13 25.67
C LYS A 494 -16.72 3.81 24.29
N ASN A 495 -17.41 4.15 23.20
CA ASN A 495 -16.95 3.78 21.87
C ASN A 495 -16.00 4.85 21.29
N PRO A 496 -14.81 4.46 20.81
CA PRO A 496 -13.88 5.38 20.16
C PRO A 496 -14.49 5.96 18.88
N LEU A 497 -14.24 7.25 18.61
CA LEU A 497 -14.71 7.96 17.41
C LEU A 497 -13.69 7.91 16.26
N GLY A 498 -12.46 7.51 16.55
CA GLY A 498 -11.35 7.52 15.60
C GLY A 498 -10.48 8.77 15.72
N TYR A 499 -9.65 8.99 14.71
CA TYR A 499 -8.65 10.06 14.68
C TYR A 499 -8.77 10.86 13.39
N ILE A 500 -8.32 12.11 13.44
CA ILE A 500 -8.08 12.92 12.25
C ILE A 500 -6.58 13.20 12.12
N GLN A 501 -6.06 12.97 10.92
CA GLN A 501 -4.76 13.41 10.46
C GLN A 501 -4.97 14.59 9.52
N TYR A 502 -4.33 15.71 9.79
CA TYR A 502 -4.51 16.91 8.99
C TYR A 502 -3.24 17.74 8.95
N THR A 503 -2.99 18.39 7.81
CA THR A 503 -1.78 19.20 7.64
C THR A 503 -1.86 20.46 8.48
N ILE A 504 -0.84 20.69 9.31
CA ILE A 504 -0.73 21.87 10.19
C ILE A 504 0.42 22.78 9.82
N GLN A 505 1.43 22.24 9.15
CA GLN A 505 2.67 22.93 8.83
C GLN A 505 3.23 22.46 7.50
N LYS A 506 4.06 23.30 6.91
CA LYS A 506 4.93 22.98 5.79
C LYS A 506 6.37 23.01 6.27
N PHE A 507 7.20 22.06 5.86
CA PHE A 507 8.61 22.04 6.23
C PHE A 507 9.53 22.45 5.08
N TYR A 508 10.70 22.97 5.48
CA TYR A 508 11.70 23.56 4.63
C TYR A 508 13.07 23.12 5.10
N ARG A 509 13.96 22.98 4.12
CA ARG A 509 15.39 22.79 4.30
C ARG A 509 16.01 23.96 5.06
N ILE A 510 17.19 23.74 5.61
CA ILE A 510 17.96 24.78 6.32
C ILE A 510 18.41 25.89 5.37
N ASN A 511 18.60 25.58 4.09
CA ASN A 511 18.84 26.56 3.03
C ASN A 511 17.60 27.39 2.62
N GLY A 512 16.43 27.11 3.20
CA GLY A 512 15.17 27.83 2.97
C GLY A 512 14.28 27.25 1.86
N GLY A 513 14.78 26.33 1.02
CA GLY A 513 13.97 25.64 0.00
C GLY A 513 13.03 24.59 0.60
N SER A 514 11.85 24.36 0.02
CA SER A 514 10.98 23.23 0.42
C SER A 514 11.27 21.97 -0.40
N THR A 515 11.03 20.79 0.18
CA THR A 515 10.96 19.51 -0.53
C THR A 515 9.60 19.30 -1.21
N GLN A 516 8.58 20.11 -0.92
CA GLN A 516 7.23 19.94 -1.47
C GLN A 516 7.23 19.87 -3.01
N LEU A 517 6.65 18.82 -3.61
CA LEU A 517 6.66 18.47 -5.04
C LEU A 517 8.04 18.16 -5.65
N LYS A 518 9.13 18.69 -5.09
CA LYS A 518 10.48 18.62 -5.66
C LYS A 518 11.36 17.56 -5.03
N GLY A 519 11.09 17.12 -3.83
CA GLY A 519 11.92 16.19 -3.08
C GLY A 519 13.35 16.69 -2.84
N VAL A 520 14.23 15.71 -2.61
CA VAL A 520 15.67 15.82 -2.52
C VAL A 520 16.24 15.18 -3.77
N GLU A 521 17.02 15.96 -4.51
CA GLU A 521 17.78 15.45 -5.65
C GLU A 521 19.04 14.76 -5.11
N PRO A 522 19.36 13.53 -5.55
CA PRO A 522 20.60 12.88 -5.18
C PRO A 522 21.81 13.61 -5.78
N ASP A 523 22.95 13.49 -5.10
CA ASP A 523 24.24 13.96 -5.61
C ASP A 523 24.76 13.05 -6.73
N ILE A 524 24.50 11.73 -6.62
CA ILE A 524 24.82 10.72 -7.64
C ILE A 524 23.55 9.93 -7.99
N TYR A 525 23.17 9.95 -9.27
CA TYR A 525 21.93 9.33 -9.73
C TYR A 525 22.11 7.86 -10.07
N PHE A 526 21.14 7.04 -9.67
CA PHE A 526 20.89 5.73 -10.25
C PHE A 526 19.85 5.80 -11.39
N PRO A 527 19.84 4.81 -12.29
CA PRO A 527 18.77 4.66 -13.28
C PRO A 527 17.38 4.69 -12.65
N GLU A 528 16.44 5.31 -13.35
CA GLU A 528 15.12 5.61 -12.82
C GLU A 528 14.19 4.40 -12.86
N ILE A 529 14.24 3.53 -11.84
CA ILE A 529 13.42 2.32 -11.73
C ILE A 529 11.96 2.60 -11.37
N ILE A 530 11.71 3.60 -10.53
CA ILE A 530 10.36 4.03 -10.17
C ILE A 530 10.00 5.24 -11.04
N ASN A 531 8.94 5.11 -11.83
CA ASN A 531 8.48 6.13 -12.77
C ASN A 531 7.97 7.39 -12.02
N ALA A 532 8.71 8.50 -12.10
CA ALA A 532 8.32 9.75 -11.44
C ALA A 532 7.06 10.41 -12.01
N GLU A 533 6.61 10.05 -13.22
CA GLU A 533 5.36 10.57 -13.82
C GLU A 533 4.11 9.97 -13.17
N LYS A 534 4.24 8.80 -12.54
CA LYS A 534 3.12 8.06 -11.92
C LYS A 534 3.22 7.93 -10.41
N THR A 535 4.35 8.38 -9.83
CA THR A 535 4.62 8.25 -8.40
C THR A 535 5.23 9.55 -7.88
N GLY A 536 4.78 10.01 -6.70
CA GLY A 536 5.33 11.15 -5.97
C GLY A 536 4.30 12.24 -5.70
N GLU A 537 4.66 13.18 -4.82
CA GLU A 537 3.77 14.26 -4.37
C GLU A 537 3.24 15.10 -5.54
N SER A 538 4.03 15.24 -6.61
CA SER A 538 3.65 15.99 -7.81
C SER A 538 2.53 15.34 -8.62
N PHE A 539 2.29 14.04 -8.44
CA PHE A 539 1.22 13.29 -9.07
C PHE A 539 -0.07 13.30 -8.23
N GLU A 540 0.05 13.56 -6.93
CA GLU A 540 -1.07 13.54 -6.00
C GLU A 540 -2.03 14.72 -6.19
N ASP A 541 -3.33 14.44 -6.14
CA ASP A 541 -4.37 15.45 -6.20
C ASP A 541 -4.24 16.47 -5.07
N ASN A 542 -4.47 17.75 -5.39
CA ASN A 542 -4.51 18.84 -4.42
C ASN A 542 -3.24 18.99 -3.56
N ALA A 543 -2.10 18.44 -3.99
CA ALA A 543 -0.83 18.65 -3.33
C ALA A 543 -0.50 20.16 -3.21
N LEU A 544 0.03 20.57 -2.05
CA LEU A 544 0.35 21.97 -1.82
C LEU A 544 1.47 22.43 -2.76
N PRO A 545 1.45 23.70 -3.23
CA PRO A 545 2.47 24.20 -4.15
C PRO A 545 3.84 24.30 -3.48
N TRP A 546 4.92 24.22 -4.25
CA TRP A 546 6.27 24.50 -3.78
C TRP A 546 6.46 26.00 -3.48
N ASP A 547 7.21 26.32 -2.43
CA ASP A 547 7.65 27.68 -2.11
C ASP A 547 8.96 27.66 -1.29
N LYS A 548 9.44 28.83 -0.87
CA LYS A 548 10.66 29.01 -0.09
C LYS A 548 10.48 30.02 1.04
N ILE A 549 11.31 29.90 2.06
CA ILE A 549 11.44 30.85 3.18
C ILE A 549 12.90 31.32 3.30
N PRO A 550 13.21 32.30 4.16
CA PRO A 550 14.60 32.61 4.47
C PRO A 550 15.38 31.39 4.96
N ALA A 551 16.66 31.32 4.61
CA ALA A 551 17.55 30.29 5.13
C ALA A 551 17.73 30.45 6.64
N ALA A 552 17.86 29.33 7.35
CA ALA A 552 18.31 29.32 8.72
C ALA A 552 19.81 29.70 8.78
N ASN A 553 20.28 30.11 9.96
CA ASN A 553 21.71 30.36 10.15
C ASN A 553 22.42 29.03 10.41
N TYR A 554 23.29 28.61 9.50
CA TYR A 554 24.08 27.38 9.64
C TYR A 554 25.43 27.52 8.94
N SER A 555 26.33 26.59 9.20
CA SER A 555 27.61 26.46 8.49
C SER A 555 27.81 25.01 8.09
N GLU A 556 28.45 24.77 6.95
CA GLU A 556 28.81 23.42 6.52
C GLU A 556 29.79 22.80 7.51
N VAL A 557 29.60 21.52 7.81
CA VAL A 557 30.42 20.77 8.78
C VAL A 557 31.28 19.69 8.12
N GLY A 558 30.98 19.35 6.86
CA GLY A 558 31.70 18.34 6.10
C GLY A 558 32.21 18.85 4.75
N HIS A 559 32.70 17.91 3.93
CA HIS A 559 33.32 18.15 2.63
C HIS A 559 32.92 17.08 1.60
N ALA A 560 31.81 16.38 1.83
CA ALA A 560 31.32 15.27 1.02
C ALA A 560 31.21 15.61 -0.49
N ARG A 561 30.78 16.83 -0.82
CA ARG A 561 30.64 17.33 -2.20
C ARG A 561 31.95 17.28 -3.00
N ASN A 562 33.12 17.32 -2.35
CA ASN A 562 34.41 17.27 -3.05
C ASN A 562 34.64 15.94 -3.77
N ALA A 563 34.08 14.84 -3.25
CA ALA A 563 34.24 13.51 -3.84
C ALA A 563 33.22 13.21 -4.94
N VAL A 564 32.09 13.93 -5.01
CA VAL A 564 30.94 13.61 -5.87
C VAL A 564 31.32 13.50 -7.35
N ALA A 565 32.10 14.45 -7.88
CA ALA A 565 32.44 14.45 -9.31
C ALA A 565 33.26 13.21 -9.73
N GLU A 566 34.27 12.85 -8.93
CA GLU A 566 35.12 11.69 -9.21
C GLU A 566 34.37 10.37 -8.97
N LEU A 567 33.55 10.31 -7.91
CA LEU A 567 32.71 9.14 -7.64
C LEU A 567 31.67 8.92 -8.73
N THR A 568 31.03 9.99 -9.23
CA THR A 568 30.07 9.92 -10.35
C THR A 568 30.73 9.36 -11.60
N LYS A 569 31.93 9.84 -11.95
CA LYS A 569 32.68 9.32 -13.10
C LYS A 569 32.98 7.82 -12.96
N LYS A 570 33.48 7.40 -11.80
CA LYS A 570 33.77 5.98 -11.54
C LYS A 570 32.51 5.11 -11.53
N HIS A 571 31.41 5.64 -10.98
CA HIS A 571 30.10 5.01 -10.99
C HIS A 571 29.65 4.75 -12.43
N GLU A 572 29.62 5.80 -13.26
CA GLU A 572 29.24 5.72 -14.67
C GLU A 572 30.11 4.74 -15.47
N GLU A 573 31.42 4.72 -15.20
CA GLU A 573 32.36 3.76 -15.80
C GLU A 573 32.05 2.32 -15.38
N ARG A 574 31.72 2.05 -14.11
CA ARG A 574 31.36 0.71 -13.62
C ARG A 574 30.03 0.23 -14.20
N ILE A 575 28.96 1.03 -14.09
CA ILE A 575 27.62 0.57 -14.46
C ILE A 575 27.45 0.37 -15.96
N LYS A 576 28.29 1.01 -16.79
CA LYS A 576 28.24 0.88 -18.25
C LYS A 576 28.48 -0.55 -18.72
N ASP A 577 29.40 -1.25 -18.07
CA ASP A 577 29.79 -2.61 -18.43
C ASP A 577 29.20 -3.67 -17.48
N GLU A 578 28.47 -3.24 -16.44
CA GLU A 578 27.87 -4.13 -15.45
C GLU A 578 26.56 -4.77 -15.96
N PRO A 579 26.49 -6.10 -16.11
CA PRO A 579 25.36 -6.77 -16.75
C PRO A 579 23.99 -6.51 -16.10
N GLU A 580 23.95 -6.31 -14.77
CA GLU A 580 22.69 -6.03 -14.06
C GLU A 580 22.12 -4.66 -14.44
N PHE A 581 22.96 -3.64 -14.56
CA PHE A 581 22.54 -2.30 -14.96
C PHE A 581 22.13 -2.23 -16.44
N ILE A 582 22.81 -3.00 -17.31
CA ILE A 582 22.41 -3.12 -18.72
C ILE A 582 21.03 -3.76 -18.84
N THR A 583 20.81 -4.89 -18.16
CA THR A 583 19.52 -5.60 -18.16
C THR A 583 18.42 -4.70 -17.61
N LEU A 584 18.71 -3.98 -16.52
CA LEU A 584 17.78 -3.03 -15.92
C LEU A 584 17.36 -1.93 -16.91
N ALA A 585 18.30 -1.36 -17.66
CA ALA A 585 17.97 -0.32 -18.63
C ALA A 585 17.02 -0.82 -19.73
N GLU A 586 17.19 -2.06 -20.17
CA GLU A 586 16.26 -2.72 -21.11
C GLU A 586 14.87 -2.92 -20.49
N ASP A 587 14.81 -3.39 -19.24
CA ASP A 587 13.55 -3.62 -18.53
C ASP A 587 12.78 -2.31 -18.31
N ILE A 588 13.47 -1.22 -17.92
CA ILE A 588 12.88 0.11 -17.79
C ILE A 588 12.27 0.56 -19.13
N ALA A 589 12.96 0.33 -20.25
CA ALA A 589 12.45 0.72 -21.57
C ALA A 589 11.17 -0.05 -21.94
N VAL A 590 11.14 -1.36 -21.68
CA VAL A 590 9.96 -2.22 -21.92
C VAL A 590 8.79 -1.80 -21.02
N ASP A 591 9.05 -1.54 -19.74
CA ASP A 591 8.02 -1.12 -18.80
C ASP A 591 7.45 0.25 -19.18
N ARG A 592 8.27 1.22 -19.60
CA ARG A 592 7.81 2.52 -20.12
C ARG A 592 6.94 2.38 -21.37
N GLU A 593 7.31 1.50 -22.30
CA GLU A 593 6.49 1.24 -23.48
C GLU A 593 5.13 0.66 -23.09
N ARG A 594 5.11 -0.31 -22.16
CA ARG A 594 3.87 -0.92 -21.66
C ARG A 594 3.00 0.09 -20.93
N ASP A 595 3.62 0.93 -20.10
CA ASP A 595 2.97 1.98 -19.34
C ASP A 595 2.30 3.05 -20.20
N ALA A 596 2.81 3.27 -21.41
CA ALA A 596 2.22 4.17 -22.40
C ALA A 596 1.03 3.53 -23.16
N ARG A 597 0.82 2.21 -23.05
CA ARG A 597 -0.28 1.53 -23.74
C ARG A 597 -1.60 1.82 -23.04
N LYS A 598 -2.46 2.53 -23.76
CA LYS A 598 -3.85 2.80 -23.33
C LYS A 598 -4.75 1.55 -23.38
N PHE A 599 -4.42 0.59 -24.23
CA PHE A 599 -5.25 -0.59 -24.49
C PHE A 599 -4.43 -1.87 -24.39
N ILE A 600 -5.08 -2.92 -23.87
CA ILE A 600 -4.55 -4.28 -23.76
C ILE A 600 -5.38 -5.18 -24.68
N SER A 601 -4.72 -6.03 -25.47
CA SER A 601 -5.40 -6.99 -26.35
C SER A 601 -6.20 -8.02 -25.54
N LEU A 602 -7.41 -8.32 -26.01
CA LEU A 602 -8.25 -9.43 -25.53
C LEU A 602 -8.17 -10.65 -26.47
N ASN A 603 -7.16 -10.70 -27.34
CA ASN A 603 -6.82 -11.88 -28.12
C ASN A 603 -5.88 -12.79 -27.34
N LEU A 604 -6.28 -14.04 -27.09
CA LEU A 604 -5.49 -14.97 -26.29
C LEU A 604 -4.15 -15.33 -26.96
N ALA A 605 -4.10 -15.46 -28.28
CA ALA A 605 -2.87 -15.82 -28.99
C ALA A 605 -1.84 -14.69 -28.91
N GLU A 606 -2.25 -13.44 -29.07
CA GLU A 606 -1.40 -12.27 -28.91
C GLU A 606 -0.86 -12.16 -27.48
N ARG A 607 -1.74 -12.31 -26.48
CA ARG A 607 -1.36 -12.26 -25.06
C ARG A 607 -0.43 -13.42 -24.66
N ARG A 608 -0.63 -14.62 -25.22
CA ARG A 608 0.27 -15.76 -25.01
C ARG A 608 1.64 -15.52 -25.63
N LYS A 609 1.68 -14.94 -26.84
CA LYS A 609 2.94 -14.60 -27.50
C LYS A 609 3.73 -13.59 -26.66
N GLU A 610 3.09 -12.49 -26.27
CA GLU A 610 3.70 -11.46 -25.42
C GLU A 610 4.21 -12.05 -24.09
N HIS A 611 3.38 -12.83 -23.40
CA HIS A 611 3.77 -13.48 -22.13
C HIS A 611 4.96 -14.44 -22.32
N THR A 612 4.96 -15.22 -23.40
CA THR A 612 6.05 -16.18 -23.69
C THR A 612 7.36 -15.46 -24.00
N GLU A 613 7.31 -14.36 -24.75
CA GLU A 613 8.48 -13.52 -25.07
C GLU A 613 9.05 -12.88 -23.79
N MET A 614 8.18 -12.39 -22.90
CA MET A 614 8.59 -11.85 -21.60
C MET A 614 9.21 -12.92 -20.69
N ASP A 615 8.59 -14.09 -20.58
CA ASP A 615 9.11 -15.19 -19.76
C ASP A 615 10.45 -15.70 -20.30
N ALA A 616 10.59 -15.82 -21.63
CA ALA A 616 11.83 -16.21 -22.27
C ALA A 616 12.95 -15.20 -22.01
N LYS A 617 12.66 -13.89 -22.09
CA LYS A 617 13.61 -12.83 -21.72
C LYS A 617 14.01 -12.96 -20.25
N ARG A 618 13.04 -13.01 -19.34
CA ARG A 618 13.30 -13.11 -17.89
C ARG A 618 14.11 -14.35 -17.52
N LEU A 619 13.79 -15.50 -18.12
CA LEU A 619 14.53 -16.74 -17.89
C LEU A 619 15.97 -16.65 -18.43
N LYS A 620 16.16 -16.04 -19.61
CA LYS A 620 17.48 -15.80 -20.19
C LYS A 620 18.31 -14.91 -19.26
N ASP A 621 17.73 -13.84 -18.74
CA ASP A 621 18.42 -12.86 -17.89
C ASP A 621 18.78 -13.48 -16.53
N LEU A 622 17.85 -14.21 -15.90
CA LEU A 622 18.11 -14.98 -14.68
C LEU A 622 19.21 -16.04 -14.89
N ASN A 623 19.19 -16.77 -16.00
CA ASN A 623 20.23 -17.76 -16.31
C ASN A 623 21.59 -17.13 -16.58
N ALA A 624 21.62 -15.94 -17.20
CA ALA A 624 22.84 -15.16 -17.35
C ALA A 624 23.41 -14.76 -15.99
N ARG A 625 22.55 -14.31 -15.05
CA ARG A 625 22.94 -14.02 -13.67
C ARG A 625 23.43 -15.26 -12.93
N PHE A 626 22.68 -16.35 -12.97
CA PHE A 626 23.04 -17.60 -12.29
C PHE A 626 24.38 -18.15 -12.79
N LYS A 627 24.67 -18.00 -14.09
CA LYS A 627 25.98 -18.33 -14.65
C LYS A 627 27.10 -17.47 -14.06
N ARG A 628 26.90 -16.17 -13.86
CA ARG A 628 27.86 -15.27 -13.19
C ARG A 628 28.08 -15.65 -11.73
N GLU A 629 27.00 -16.04 -11.03
CA GLU A 629 27.02 -16.48 -9.64
C GLU A 629 27.53 -17.93 -9.44
N GLY A 630 27.84 -18.66 -10.52
CA GLY A 630 28.23 -20.07 -10.45
C GLY A 630 27.10 -21.03 -10.04
N LYS A 631 25.84 -20.57 -10.10
CA LYS A 631 24.63 -21.36 -9.83
C LYS A 631 24.21 -22.15 -11.07
N LYS A 632 23.46 -23.24 -10.85
CA LYS A 632 22.92 -24.06 -11.95
C LYS A 632 21.82 -23.29 -12.69
N PRO A 633 21.77 -23.31 -14.03
CA PRO A 633 20.71 -22.66 -14.77
C PRO A 633 19.35 -23.29 -14.48
N LEU A 634 18.32 -22.45 -14.46
CA LEU A 634 16.91 -22.81 -14.39
C LEU A 634 16.44 -23.32 -15.75
N LYS A 635 15.59 -24.36 -15.76
CA LYS A 635 14.97 -24.87 -16.99
C LYS A 635 13.70 -24.11 -17.33
N SER A 636 12.99 -23.64 -16.30
CA SER A 636 11.77 -22.85 -16.37
C SER A 636 11.76 -21.80 -15.25
N LEU A 637 10.91 -20.78 -15.38
CA LEU A 637 10.73 -19.81 -14.30
C LEU A 637 10.09 -20.43 -13.04
N ASP A 638 9.35 -21.53 -13.19
CA ASP A 638 8.77 -22.27 -12.06
C ASP A 638 9.82 -22.96 -11.18
N ASP A 639 11.02 -23.19 -11.71
CA ASP A 639 12.15 -23.75 -10.96
C ASP A 639 12.83 -22.70 -10.06
N LEU A 640 12.45 -21.42 -10.17
CA LEU A 640 12.99 -20.36 -9.32
C LEU A 640 12.49 -20.57 -7.87
N PRO A 641 13.38 -20.66 -6.87
CA PRO A 641 12.96 -20.77 -5.47
C PRO A 641 12.00 -19.64 -5.09
N LYS A 642 10.94 -19.97 -4.34
CA LYS A 642 9.93 -18.98 -3.92
C LYS A 642 10.48 -17.90 -2.98
N ASP A 643 11.58 -18.22 -2.31
CA ASP A 643 12.35 -17.37 -1.40
C ASP A 643 13.58 -16.75 -2.09
N TYR A 644 13.68 -16.82 -3.42
CA TYR A 644 14.76 -16.17 -4.15
C TYR A 644 14.63 -14.65 -4.05
N GLU A 645 15.61 -14.04 -3.40
CA GLU A 645 15.84 -12.60 -3.44
C GLU A 645 16.91 -12.27 -4.48
N ALA A 646 16.60 -11.35 -5.38
CA ALA A 646 17.58 -10.83 -6.32
C ALA A 646 18.67 -10.06 -5.54
N PRO A 647 19.94 -10.16 -5.95
CA PRO A 647 21.00 -9.36 -5.36
C PRO A 647 20.69 -7.87 -5.52
N ASP A 648 20.97 -7.09 -4.47
CA ASP A 648 20.78 -5.65 -4.46
C ASP A 648 21.99 -4.94 -5.07
N PHE A 649 22.05 -4.93 -6.40
CA PHE A 649 23.17 -4.34 -7.13
C PHE A 649 23.28 -2.82 -6.97
N PHE A 650 22.21 -2.13 -6.56
CA PHE A 650 22.27 -0.70 -6.18
C PHE A 650 23.02 -0.51 -4.86
N LEU A 651 22.76 -1.36 -3.86
CA LEU A 651 23.51 -1.35 -2.61
C LEU A 651 24.98 -1.70 -2.87
N THR A 652 25.24 -2.78 -3.62
CA THR A 652 26.60 -3.17 -3.97
C THR A 652 27.38 -2.06 -4.69
N GLU A 653 26.76 -1.37 -5.64
CA GLU A 653 27.39 -0.22 -6.30
C GLU A 653 27.64 0.95 -5.33
N THR A 654 26.75 1.18 -4.37
CA THR A 654 26.96 2.18 -3.31
C THR A 654 28.11 1.79 -2.40
N GLU A 655 28.28 0.51 -2.08
CA GLU A 655 29.42 0.00 -1.32
C GLU A 655 30.73 0.18 -2.09
N HIS A 656 30.74 -0.04 -3.42
CA HIS A 656 31.90 0.27 -4.25
C HIS A 656 32.23 1.78 -4.26
N MET A 657 31.22 2.64 -4.35
CA MET A 657 31.41 4.09 -4.25
C MET A 657 31.96 4.50 -2.87
N MET A 658 31.46 3.90 -1.79
CA MET A 658 31.99 4.13 -0.44
C MET A 658 33.45 3.67 -0.32
N ALA A 659 33.78 2.49 -0.85
CA ALA A 659 35.16 1.99 -0.86
C ALA A 659 36.10 2.90 -1.65
N ASP A 660 35.62 3.51 -2.75
CA ASP A 660 36.38 4.53 -3.49
C ASP A 660 36.57 5.81 -2.70
N TRP A 661 35.52 6.31 -2.05
CA TRP A 661 35.59 7.52 -1.24
C TRP A 661 36.62 7.37 -0.11
N LEU A 662 36.59 6.26 0.61
CA LEU A 662 37.56 5.93 1.67
C LEU A 662 39.02 5.81 1.18
N LYS A 663 39.25 5.67 -0.12
CA LYS A 663 40.60 5.71 -0.72
C LYS A 663 41.04 7.14 -1.04
N PHE A 664 40.11 8.04 -1.32
CA PHE A 664 40.38 9.46 -1.60
C PHE A 664 40.74 10.23 -0.33
N ASP A 665 39.97 10.06 0.75
CA ASP A 665 40.16 10.83 1.99
C ASP A 665 41.40 10.43 2.82
N LYS A 666 42.11 9.37 2.41
CA LYS A 666 43.41 8.99 3.01
C LYS A 666 44.62 9.63 2.32
N LYS A 667 44.43 10.44 1.28
CA LYS A 667 45.47 11.25 0.63
C LYS A 667 45.33 12.70 1.03
#